data_AF-A0A971WFI1-F1
#
_entry.id   AF-A0A971WFI1-F1
#
_cell.length_a   1.000
_cell.length_b   1.000
_cell.length_c   1.000
_cell.angle_alpha   90.00
_cell.angle_beta   90.00
_cell.angle_gamma   90.00
#
_symmetry.space_group_name_H-M   'P 1'
#
loop_
_entity.id
_entity.type
_entity.pdbx_description
1 polymer ?
#
loop_
_entity_poly.entity_id
_entity_poly.type
_entity_poly.pdbx_seq_one_letter_code
_entity_poly.pdbx_strand_id
1 'polypeptide(L)'
;MLQLKNITKTYQTGELFQTALSEVTVNFRESEFVAVLGQSGSGKTTLLNIIGGLDRYDSGDLIINEKSTKEYKDSNWDTYRNHSIGFIFQSYNLIPHQTVLSNVELALTLSGVSKSERRLRAKEVLEKVGLGDQLHKKPNQMSGGQMQRVAIARALVNNPDILLADEPTGALDSETSTQVIDLLKEISKDRLIIMVTHNPEIAEEYANRIIHLKDGKITADSNPFNDEDLAQAEKKATPAAAQTSPKSKGKTSMSFLTALSLSLNNLLTKKGRTILTSFAGSIGIIGIALILSLSSGFQIYINSVQEETLSSYPLAIESSSVNLGALLSMTPMDPAEKVEGQEDGKVYTNSAIGDMLNSFSKEAWNNNLADFKTHLEENKGDLAKYINSIDYTYDVGLNIYSPDTSNGVRQLNPSPLAELMSGSVNSPLFASSVASQYDMWKPLMDNQTFLESQYDVLAGKWPQSFNEVVLMIGANNQITELTLQALGITDATAMLKAFQSGESYTGKSVELTYDEILNMSFKLILQPDYYALNNETGTWADMSGDEDYLKELVNKGTEIKVVGVVRPNEQSIANASAAGTIGYLKTLTEYVINEINGRDVVKLQQQNKDFDVFVGLPFEVAKEEEVVAKPEESTTMPATTGTPTAATGKTFATPTVGNLAMKDAAPAASFIEETAAPGKTMTKEEVDAYIDANFKGDEKTKMTEFAELFLKPLRNAAERQKLINLLDEMLKGQTFEGMENITGQQAYGYINLMDKNAKLEMLTKIIEADKAGVTPGTPEPTKPQPTKPGTTDPVEPELPDEEPVVPEPVLPTVSESSYNENVALLGVADLARPSVINIYPKNFEAKDTIQKFIEEYNAKVTAEGKEENTIEYTDYIGLIMSSVTKIINIVSYVLIAFVSISLVVSSIMIGIITYISVLERTKEIGILRSIGASKRDISTVFNAETLIVGLTAGVIGIGLTLLLNIPVIMIIERLTDIPNVAILPLFGALGLIAISMVLTTLAGLIPSGMAANKDPVVALRSE
;
A
#
# COMPACT_ATOMS: atom_id res chain seq x y z
N MET A 1 5.87 72.58 21.99
CA MET A 1 5.01 71.47 21.55
C MET A 1 5.23 71.06 20.09
N LEU A 2 5.05 71.95 19.10
CA LEU A 2 5.19 71.63 17.66
C LEU A 2 6.00 72.72 16.94
N GLN A 3 7.06 72.33 16.22
CA GLN A 3 7.92 73.24 15.45
C GLN A 3 8.19 72.68 14.05
N LEU A 4 8.05 73.52 13.03
CA LEU A 4 8.41 73.23 11.64
C LEU A 4 9.64 74.07 11.30
N LYS A 5 10.70 73.44 10.78
CA LYS A 5 11.95 74.12 10.39
C LYS A 5 12.25 73.82 8.92
N ASN A 6 12.09 74.82 8.07
CA ASN A 6 12.38 74.80 6.63
C ASN A 6 11.74 73.61 5.90
N ILE A 7 10.49 73.28 6.23
CA ILE A 7 9.78 72.13 5.64
C ILE A 7 9.51 72.38 4.15
N THR A 8 9.98 71.46 3.31
CA THR A 8 9.73 71.44 1.87
C THR A 8 9.09 70.12 1.46
N LYS A 9 8.09 70.19 0.58
CA LYS A 9 7.40 69.02 0.02
C LYS A 9 7.12 69.23 -1.46
N THR A 10 7.51 68.25 -2.26
CA THR A 10 7.31 68.18 -3.70
C THR A 10 6.57 66.87 -4.02
N TYR A 11 5.50 66.98 -4.80
CA TYR A 11 4.81 65.82 -5.34
C TYR A 11 5.32 65.56 -6.76
N GLN A 12 5.53 64.28 -7.07
CA GLN A 12 5.88 63.82 -8.41
C GLN A 12 4.66 63.16 -9.05
N THR A 13 4.25 63.66 -10.21
CA THR A 13 3.17 63.09 -11.03
C THR A 13 3.73 62.78 -12.41
N GLY A 14 4.13 61.52 -12.65
CA GLY A 14 4.87 61.14 -13.85
C GLY A 14 6.25 61.82 -13.89
N GLU A 15 6.48 62.65 -14.92
CA GLU A 15 7.70 63.47 -15.05
C GLU A 15 7.58 64.88 -14.43
N LEU A 16 6.39 65.28 -13.99
CA LEU A 16 6.14 66.62 -13.44
C LEU A 16 6.42 66.64 -11.92
N PHE A 17 7.28 67.58 -11.50
CA PHE A 17 7.53 67.90 -10.09
C PHE A 17 6.78 69.18 -9.70
N GLN A 18 5.91 69.10 -8.70
CA GLN A 18 5.19 70.25 -8.17
C GLN A 18 5.53 70.46 -6.70
N THR A 19 6.21 71.55 -6.39
CA THR A 19 6.51 71.95 -5.01
C THR A 19 5.25 72.48 -4.33
N ALA A 20 4.74 71.73 -3.36
CA ALA A 20 3.54 72.07 -2.60
C ALA A 20 3.86 72.91 -1.35
N LEU A 21 5.02 72.71 -0.74
CA LEU A 21 5.54 73.55 0.35
C LEU A 21 7.01 73.88 0.09
N SER A 22 7.41 75.11 0.35
CA SER A 22 8.76 75.61 0.11
C SER A 22 9.28 76.32 1.36
N GLU A 23 10.21 75.66 2.06
CA GLU A 23 10.93 76.22 3.22
C GLU A 23 10.03 76.80 4.33
N VAL A 24 8.95 76.09 4.67
CA VAL A 24 8.00 76.55 5.67
C VAL A 24 8.57 76.40 7.08
N THR A 25 8.65 77.52 7.81
CA THR A 25 9.09 77.58 9.21
C THR A 25 8.02 78.23 10.08
N VAL A 26 7.54 77.51 11.10
CA VAL A 26 6.52 78.00 12.05
C VAL A 26 6.55 77.20 13.35
N ASN A 27 6.40 77.90 14.47
CA ASN A 27 6.26 77.30 15.81
C ASN A 27 4.86 77.54 16.36
N PHE A 28 4.34 76.56 17.11
CA PHE A 28 3.01 76.59 17.72
C PHE A 28 3.06 76.51 19.25
N ARG A 29 2.12 77.19 19.90
CA ARG A 29 1.90 77.15 21.36
C ARG A 29 1.17 75.86 21.77
N GLU A 30 1.16 75.54 23.06
CA GLU A 30 0.48 74.34 23.58
C GLU A 30 -1.06 74.41 23.45
N SER A 31 -1.63 75.60 23.64
CA SER A 31 -3.06 75.86 23.50
C SER A 31 -3.27 77.18 22.78
N GLU A 32 -3.73 77.12 21.52
CA GLU A 32 -4.13 78.27 20.71
C GLU A 32 -5.04 77.82 19.58
N PHE A 33 -5.92 78.72 19.10
CA PHE A 33 -6.68 78.51 17.86
C PHE A 33 -5.98 79.21 16.70
N VAL A 34 -5.31 78.44 15.84
CA VAL A 34 -4.64 78.93 14.63
C VAL A 34 -5.49 78.68 13.39
N ALA A 35 -5.71 79.71 12.59
CA ALA A 35 -6.28 79.60 11.25
C ALA A 35 -5.19 79.78 10.17
N VAL A 36 -5.03 78.78 9.29
CA VAL A 36 -4.17 78.85 8.12
C VAL A 36 -5.03 79.24 6.91
N LEU A 37 -4.83 80.46 6.42
CA LEU A 37 -5.60 81.08 5.36
C LEU A 37 -4.83 81.08 4.03
N GLY A 38 -5.50 80.80 2.91
CA GLY A 38 -4.88 80.88 1.59
C GLY A 38 -5.79 80.38 0.46
N GLN A 39 -5.43 80.68 -0.78
CA GLN A 39 -6.19 80.24 -1.96
C GLN A 39 -6.13 78.72 -2.15
N SER A 40 -7.04 78.16 -2.94
CA SER A 40 -6.99 76.73 -3.29
C SER A 40 -5.67 76.40 -3.99
N GLY A 41 -5.07 75.25 -3.65
CA GLY A 41 -3.76 74.85 -4.19
C GLY A 41 -2.54 75.51 -3.55
N SER A 42 -2.69 76.40 -2.56
CA SER A 42 -1.53 77.08 -1.94
C SER A 42 -0.66 76.21 -1.00
N GLY A 43 -0.99 74.93 -0.83
CA GLY A 43 -0.26 73.97 0.02
C GLY A 43 -0.88 73.73 1.41
N LYS A 44 -2.05 74.30 1.72
CA LYS A 44 -2.65 74.25 3.08
C LYS A 44 -2.91 72.82 3.59
N THR A 45 -3.60 72.00 2.80
CA THR A 45 -3.87 70.60 3.15
C THR A 45 -2.58 69.79 3.22
N THR A 46 -1.58 70.09 2.38
CA THR A 46 -0.25 69.46 2.45
C THR A 46 0.45 69.78 3.77
N LEU A 47 0.40 71.04 4.22
CA LEU A 47 0.93 71.47 5.51
C LEU A 47 0.25 70.71 6.66
N LEU A 48 -1.08 70.64 6.63
CA LEU A 48 -1.87 69.97 7.65
C LEU A 48 -1.62 68.45 7.67
N ASN A 49 -1.48 67.81 6.50
CA ASN A 49 -1.12 66.39 6.39
C ASN A 49 0.29 66.08 6.93
N ILE A 50 1.26 66.96 6.73
CA ILE A 50 2.61 66.79 7.28
C ILE A 50 2.60 66.96 8.80
N ILE A 51 1.93 67.98 9.32
CA ILE A 51 1.78 68.19 10.78
C ILE A 51 1.09 67.00 11.43
N GLY A 52 0.05 66.46 10.78
CA GLY A 52 -0.69 65.29 11.24
C GLY A 52 0.04 63.97 11.03
N GLY A 53 1.22 63.96 10.39
CA GLY A 53 1.96 62.73 10.12
C GLY A 53 1.25 61.77 9.16
N LEU A 54 0.37 62.28 8.30
CA LEU A 54 -0.27 61.55 7.21
C LEU A 54 0.62 61.50 5.96
N ASP A 55 1.42 62.55 5.75
CA ASP A 55 2.43 62.63 4.68
C ASP A 55 3.82 62.94 5.28
N ARG A 56 4.88 62.67 4.51
CA ARG A 56 6.26 62.99 4.88
C ARG A 56 6.75 64.21 4.10
N TYR A 57 7.60 65.02 4.71
CA TYR A 57 8.33 66.09 4.04
C TYR A 57 9.61 65.54 3.38
N ASP A 58 10.11 66.25 2.36
CA ASP A 58 11.31 65.84 1.62
C ASP A 58 12.59 66.46 2.19
N SER A 59 12.50 67.69 2.71
CA SER A 59 13.58 68.37 3.41
C SER A 59 13.07 69.28 4.54
N GLY A 60 13.98 69.70 5.43
CA GLY A 60 13.66 70.41 6.66
C GLY A 60 13.66 69.51 7.90
N ASP A 61 13.02 69.94 8.98
CA ASP A 61 12.76 69.12 10.15
C ASP A 61 11.45 69.48 10.86
N LEU A 62 10.70 68.47 11.29
CA LEU A 62 9.51 68.63 12.13
C LEU A 62 9.83 68.12 13.52
N ILE A 63 9.67 68.97 14.53
CA ILE A 63 9.98 68.67 15.93
C ILE A 63 8.66 68.61 16.72
N ILE A 64 8.40 67.47 17.35
CA ILE A 64 7.19 67.20 18.13
C ILE A 64 7.64 66.88 19.55
N ASN A 65 7.14 67.64 20.54
CA ASN A 65 7.50 67.50 21.95
C ASN A 65 9.02 67.39 22.14
N GLU A 66 9.74 68.37 21.58
CA GLU A 66 11.22 68.49 21.63
C GLU A 66 12.01 67.41 20.88
N LYS A 67 11.34 66.43 20.26
CA LYS A 67 11.99 65.37 19.50
C LYS A 67 11.87 65.57 17.99
N SER A 68 13.01 65.49 17.29
CA SER A 68 13.04 65.47 15.82
C SER A 68 12.34 64.24 15.27
N THR A 69 11.46 64.44 14.29
CA THR A 69 10.75 63.34 13.61
C THR A 69 11.60 62.59 12.60
N LYS A 70 12.83 63.04 12.29
CA LYS A 70 13.82 62.25 11.55
C LYS A 70 14.20 60.96 12.28
N GLU A 71 14.08 60.95 13.60
CA GLU A 71 14.30 59.75 14.43
C GLU A 71 13.05 58.87 14.56
N TYR A 72 11.91 59.28 13.99
CA TYR A 72 10.67 58.52 14.13
C TYR A 72 10.63 57.33 13.18
N LYS A 73 10.46 56.13 13.77
CA LYS A 73 10.04 54.92 13.05
C LYS A 73 8.53 54.97 12.76
N ASP A 74 8.04 54.13 11.85
CA ASP A 74 6.60 54.05 11.52
C ASP A 74 5.69 53.92 12.75
N SER A 75 6.10 53.10 13.73
CA SER A 75 5.38 52.95 15.01
C SER A 75 5.27 54.23 15.82
N ASN A 76 6.27 55.12 15.73
CA ASN A 76 6.27 56.38 16.45
C ASN A 76 5.25 57.33 15.81
N TRP A 77 5.14 57.30 14.47
CA TRP A 77 4.11 58.03 13.73
C TRP A 77 2.71 57.49 13.99
N ASP A 78 2.55 56.16 14.02
CA ASP A 78 1.28 55.52 14.37
C ASP A 78 0.84 55.93 15.80
N THR A 79 1.78 55.94 16.75
CA THR A 79 1.52 56.39 18.14
C THR A 79 1.17 57.88 18.20
N TYR A 80 1.90 58.74 17.47
CA TYR A 80 1.64 60.17 17.39
C TYR A 80 0.24 60.47 16.82
N ARG A 81 -0.13 59.80 15.72
CA ARG A 81 -1.47 59.95 15.13
C ARG A 81 -2.58 59.50 16.05
N ASN A 82 -2.37 58.42 16.80
CA ASN A 82 -3.40 57.87 17.66
C ASN A 82 -3.63 58.71 18.93
N HIS A 83 -2.56 59.19 19.56
CA HIS A 83 -2.63 59.78 20.91
C HIS A 83 -2.50 61.30 20.97
N SER A 84 -1.91 61.92 19.95
CA SER A 84 -1.57 63.34 19.96
C SER A 84 -2.29 64.12 18.87
N ILE A 85 -2.76 63.47 17.81
CA ILE A 85 -3.50 64.10 16.71
C ILE A 85 -4.97 63.68 16.73
N GLY A 86 -5.87 64.64 16.68
CA GLY A 86 -7.24 64.45 16.24
C GLY A 86 -7.40 65.08 14.87
N PHE A 87 -7.95 64.35 13.89
CA PHE A 87 -8.09 64.85 12.52
C PHE A 87 -9.56 65.00 12.13
N ILE A 88 -9.94 66.19 11.69
CA ILE A 88 -11.26 66.52 11.14
C ILE A 88 -11.08 66.79 9.65
N PHE A 89 -11.67 65.92 8.83
CA PHE A 89 -11.57 65.98 7.37
C PHE A 89 -12.70 66.80 6.75
N GLN A 90 -12.43 67.44 5.60
CA GLN A 90 -13.42 68.17 4.82
C GLN A 90 -14.64 67.31 4.42
N SER A 91 -14.42 66.07 3.96
CA SER A 91 -15.49 65.15 3.50
C SER A 91 -16.03 64.21 4.59
N TYR A 92 -15.88 64.53 5.88
CA TYR A 92 -16.25 63.72 7.07
C TYR A 92 -15.47 62.40 7.23
N ASN A 93 -15.28 61.64 6.16
CA ASN A 93 -14.59 60.35 6.07
C ASN A 93 -15.09 59.33 7.11
N LEU A 94 -16.41 59.21 7.28
CA LEU A 94 -17.05 58.20 8.14
C LEU A 94 -17.25 56.87 7.39
N ILE A 95 -17.15 55.74 8.09
CA ILE A 95 -17.41 54.41 7.53
C ILE A 95 -18.93 54.21 7.36
N PRO A 96 -19.47 54.12 6.13
CA PRO A 96 -20.91 54.24 5.87
C PRO A 96 -21.77 53.13 6.48
N HIS A 97 -21.22 51.91 6.55
CA HIS A 97 -21.94 50.73 7.00
C HIS A 97 -21.94 50.57 8.54
N GLN A 98 -21.16 51.38 9.25
CA GLN A 98 -21.05 51.36 10.71
C GLN A 98 -21.99 52.38 11.37
N THR A 99 -22.31 52.14 12.64
CA THR A 99 -23.11 53.11 13.44
C THR A 99 -22.27 54.33 13.81
N VAL A 100 -22.92 55.42 14.23
CA VAL A 100 -22.28 56.62 14.79
C VAL A 100 -21.38 56.25 15.96
N LEU A 101 -21.89 55.46 16.90
CA LEU A 101 -21.12 54.96 18.04
C LEU A 101 -19.88 54.19 17.59
N SER A 102 -20.04 53.24 16.66
CA SER A 102 -18.93 52.43 16.14
C SER A 102 -17.86 53.28 15.47
N ASN A 103 -18.24 54.28 14.66
CA ASN A 103 -17.30 55.19 13.99
C ASN A 103 -16.41 55.95 14.99
N VAL A 104 -16.95 56.33 16.15
CA VAL A 104 -16.20 56.98 17.24
C VAL A 104 -15.36 55.97 18.03
N GLU A 105 -15.88 54.77 18.29
CA GLU A 105 -15.15 53.69 18.98
C GLU A 105 -13.89 53.22 18.22
N LEU A 106 -13.84 53.37 16.88
CA LEU A 106 -12.71 52.94 16.06
C LEU A 106 -11.37 53.49 16.55
N ALA A 107 -11.31 54.77 16.93
CA ALA A 107 -10.07 55.39 17.41
C ALA A 107 -9.56 54.73 18.69
N LEU A 108 -10.45 54.48 19.64
CA LEU A 108 -10.10 53.80 20.90
C LEU A 108 -9.78 52.32 20.71
N THR A 109 -10.28 51.70 19.64
CA THR A 109 -10.00 50.30 19.28
C THR A 109 -8.52 50.09 19.01
N LEU A 110 -7.88 51.09 18.40
CA LEU A 110 -6.47 51.13 18.06
C LEU A 110 -5.59 51.43 19.28
N SER A 111 -6.15 52.10 20.30
CA SER A 111 -5.51 52.42 21.58
C SER A 111 -5.55 51.26 22.59
N GLY A 112 -6.09 50.10 22.22
CA GLY A 112 -6.14 48.90 23.08
C GLY A 112 -7.15 48.98 24.23
N VAL A 113 -8.09 49.92 24.19
CA VAL A 113 -9.08 50.13 25.26
C VAL A 113 -10.11 48.99 25.26
N SER A 114 -10.52 48.52 26.45
CA SER A 114 -11.51 47.45 26.59
C SER A 114 -12.86 47.83 25.96
N LYS A 115 -13.63 46.86 25.49
CA LYS A 115 -14.90 47.13 24.75
C LYS A 115 -15.90 47.95 25.57
N SER A 116 -16.02 47.68 26.87
CA SER A 116 -16.92 48.41 27.78
C SER A 116 -16.49 49.87 27.95
N GLU A 117 -15.22 50.09 28.23
CA GLU A 117 -14.64 51.44 28.38
C GLU A 117 -14.71 52.22 27.06
N ARG A 118 -14.47 51.55 25.93
CA ARG A 118 -14.59 52.17 24.61
C ARG A 118 -15.97 52.76 24.36
N ARG A 119 -16.98 51.96 24.65
CA ARG A 119 -18.37 52.33 24.46
C ARG A 119 -18.80 53.47 25.39
N LEU A 120 -18.33 53.44 26.64
CA LEU A 120 -18.58 54.51 27.60
C LEU A 120 -18.00 55.85 27.11
N ARG A 121 -16.70 55.88 26.79
CA ARG A 121 -16.02 57.11 26.32
C ARG A 121 -16.58 57.63 25.01
N ALA A 122 -16.84 56.75 24.05
CA ALA A 122 -17.43 57.14 22.77
C ALA A 122 -18.83 57.77 22.98
N LYS A 123 -19.62 57.23 23.91
CA LYS A 123 -20.93 57.78 24.28
C LYS A 123 -20.80 59.15 24.95
N GLU A 124 -19.92 59.31 25.93
CA GLU A 124 -19.68 60.59 26.61
C GLU A 124 -19.25 61.69 25.63
N VAL A 125 -18.37 61.36 24.69
CA VAL A 125 -17.90 62.33 23.68
C VAL A 125 -19.01 62.65 22.68
N LEU A 126 -19.84 61.67 22.29
CA LEU A 126 -21.02 61.91 21.47
C LEU A 126 -22.06 62.78 22.17
N GLU A 127 -22.24 62.63 23.48
CA GLU A 127 -23.09 63.50 24.31
C GLU A 127 -22.53 64.94 24.34
N LYS A 128 -21.21 65.12 24.51
CA LYS A 128 -20.55 66.44 24.48
C LYS A 128 -20.74 67.19 23.16
N VAL A 129 -20.83 66.49 22.04
CA VAL A 129 -21.10 67.11 20.73
C VAL A 129 -22.60 67.14 20.37
N GLY A 130 -23.50 66.85 21.32
CA GLY A 130 -24.95 66.94 21.12
C GLY A 130 -25.57 65.82 20.27
N LEU A 131 -24.95 64.63 20.24
CA LEU A 131 -25.38 63.46 19.46
C LEU A 131 -25.72 62.22 20.33
N GLY A 132 -25.95 62.41 21.64
CA GLY A 132 -26.24 61.34 22.60
C GLY A 132 -27.41 60.43 22.23
N ASP A 133 -28.44 60.96 21.57
CA ASP A 133 -29.64 60.19 21.16
C ASP A 133 -29.49 59.48 19.80
N GLN A 134 -28.38 59.70 19.09
CA GLN A 134 -28.20 59.24 17.70
C GLN A 134 -27.18 58.12 17.54
N LEU A 135 -26.78 57.47 18.64
CA LEU A 135 -25.71 56.45 18.69
C LEU A 135 -25.86 55.32 17.67
N HIS A 136 -27.10 54.89 17.40
CA HIS A 136 -27.41 53.75 16.55
C HIS A 136 -27.64 54.09 15.08
N LYS A 137 -27.73 55.39 14.74
CA LYS A 137 -27.87 55.80 13.35
C LYS A 137 -26.60 55.46 12.56
N LYS A 138 -26.76 55.35 11.24
CA LYS A 138 -25.65 55.26 10.28
C LYS A 138 -25.43 56.60 9.59
N PRO A 139 -24.23 56.89 9.06
CA PRO A 139 -23.92 58.17 8.40
C PRO A 139 -24.94 58.58 7.32
N ASN A 140 -25.46 57.61 6.54
CA ASN A 140 -26.48 57.86 5.52
C ASN A 140 -27.86 58.28 6.07
N GLN A 141 -28.06 58.31 7.39
CA GLN A 141 -29.29 58.72 8.07
C GLN A 141 -29.12 60.06 8.81
N MET A 142 -28.05 60.80 8.55
CA MET A 142 -27.67 62.03 9.26
C MET A 142 -27.56 63.23 8.33
N SER A 143 -27.76 64.44 8.86
CA SER A 143 -27.44 65.67 8.12
C SER A 143 -25.92 65.90 8.02
N GLY A 144 -25.48 66.75 7.08
CA GLY A 144 -24.06 67.12 6.95
C GLY A 144 -23.45 67.63 8.26
N GLY A 145 -24.17 68.52 8.96
CA GLY A 145 -23.78 69.02 10.28
C GLY A 145 -23.63 67.94 11.34
N GLN A 146 -24.57 66.99 11.36
CA GLN A 146 -24.49 65.86 12.28
C GLN A 146 -23.28 64.97 11.95
N MET A 147 -23.03 64.67 10.67
CA MET A 147 -21.84 63.91 10.26
C MET A 147 -20.54 64.61 10.65
N GLN A 148 -20.48 65.94 10.54
CA GLN A 148 -19.32 66.70 10.99
C GLN A 148 -19.10 66.58 12.50
N ARG A 149 -20.18 66.68 13.29
CA ARG A 149 -20.10 66.48 14.74
C ARG A 149 -19.66 65.06 15.12
N VAL A 150 -20.03 64.04 14.35
CA VAL A 150 -19.48 62.68 14.53
C VAL A 150 -17.98 62.64 14.20
N ALA A 151 -17.54 63.30 13.14
CA ALA A 151 -16.13 63.38 12.79
C ALA A 151 -15.31 64.11 13.87
N ILE A 152 -15.86 65.18 14.46
CA ILE A 152 -15.28 65.88 15.61
C ILE A 152 -15.23 64.97 16.84
N ALA A 153 -16.32 64.28 17.17
CA ALA A 153 -16.33 63.31 18.27
C ALA A 153 -15.26 62.22 18.10
N ARG A 154 -15.11 61.68 16.89
CA ARG A 154 -14.06 60.71 16.57
C ARG A 154 -12.65 61.28 16.75
N ALA A 155 -12.44 62.54 16.37
CA ALA A 155 -11.16 63.22 16.57
C ALA A 155 -10.85 63.46 18.05
N LEU A 156 -11.87 63.73 18.88
CA LEU A 156 -11.71 64.06 20.30
C LEU A 156 -11.62 62.85 21.24
N VAL A 157 -12.08 61.68 20.81
CA VAL A 157 -12.31 60.54 21.73
C VAL A 157 -11.04 60.02 22.41
N ASN A 158 -9.88 60.13 21.76
CA ASN A 158 -8.57 59.77 22.34
C ASN A 158 -7.98 60.89 23.22
N ASN A 159 -8.69 62.01 23.40
CA ASN A 159 -8.23 63.23 24.05
C ASN A 159 -6.87 63.71 23.47
N PRO A 160 -6.83 64.08 22.18
CA PRO A 160 -5.58 64.45 21.51
C PRO A 160 -5.04 65.79 22.02
N ASP A 161 -3.72 65.94 21.91
CA ASP A 161 -3.02 67.17 22.28
C ASP A 161 -3.15 68.25 21.17
N ILE A 162 -3.34 67.84 19.91
CA ILE A 162 -3.47 68.70 18.72
C ILE A 162 -4.70 68.28 17.93
N LEU A 163 -5.54 69.24 17.56
CA LEU A 163 -6.68 69.04 16.66
C LEU A 163 -6.41 69.72 15.33
N LEU A 164 -6.42 68.94 14.25
CA LEU A 164 -6.22 69.41 12.89
C LEU A 164 -7.55 69.40 12.16
N ALA A 165 -7.96 70.55 11.61
CA ALA A 165 -9.24 70.69 10.93
C ALA A 165 -9.03 71.21 9.51
N ASP A 166 -9.31 70.36 8.51
CA ASP A 166 -9.22 70.73 7.10
C ASP A 166 -10.60 71.16 6.60
N GLU A 167 -10.79 72.47 6.44
CA GLU A 167 -12.05 73.12 6.02
C GLU A 167 -13.31 72.59 6.75
N PRO A 168 -13.37 72.69 8.09
CA PRO A 168 -14.41 72.03 8.87
C PRO A 168 -15.84 72.56 8.65
N THR A 169 -16.00 73.69 7.96
CA THR A 169 -17.30 74.32 7.66
C THR A 169 -17.64 74.32 6.16
N GLY A 170 -16.75 73.87 5.28
CA GLY A 170 -16.90 74.04 3.83
C GLY A 170 -18.10 73.31 3.20
N ALA A 171 -18.64 72.30 3.90
CA ALA A 171 -19.77 71.49 3.44
C ALA A 171 -21.07 71.71 4.26
N LEU A 172 -21.14 72.80 5.03
CA LEU A 172 -22.23 73.08 5.98
C LEU A 172 -22.96 74.39 5.63
N ASP A 173 -24.21 74.51 6.06
CA ASP A 173 -24.95 75.78 6.06
C ASP A 173 -24.39 76.74 7.14
N SER A 174 -24.70 78.03 7.03
CA SER A 174 -24.14 79.06 7.90
C SER A 174 -24.46 78.86 9.38
N GLU A 175 -25.69 78.47 9.73
CA GLU A 175 -26.11 78.26 11.13
C GLU A 175 -25.36 77.08 11.75
N THR A 176 -25.27 75.98 11.02
CA THR A 176 -24.52 74.78 11.44
C THR A 176 -23.01 75.03 11.49
N SER A 177 -22.48 75.87 10.59
CA SER A 177 -21.07 76.26 10.57
C SER A 177 -20.67 76.99 11.84
N THR A 178 -21.49 77.96 12.30
CA THR A 178 -21.27 78.67 13.56
C THR A 178 -21.22 77.70 14.75
N GLN A 179 -22.17 76.77 14.85
CA GLN A 179 -22.19 75.76 15.92
C GLN A 179 -20.91 74.90 15.98
N VAL A 180 -20.36 74.53 14.81
CA VAL A 180 -19.12 73.75 14.73
C VAL A 180 -17.92 74.58 15.16
N ILE A 181 -17.82 75.83 14.71
CA ILE A 181 -16.70 76.71 15.06
C ILE A 181 -16.74 77.11 16.54
N ASP A 182 -17.90 77.37 17.11
CA ASP A 182 -18.07 77.63 18.55
C ASP A 182 -17.58 76.44 19.38
N LEU A 183 -17.91 75.21 18.96
CA LEU A 183 -17.40 74.00 19.60
C LEU A 183 -15.88 73.91 19.51
N LEU A 184 -15.28 74.19 18.35
CA LEU A 184 -13.82 74.21 18.20
C LEU A 184 -13.18 75.30 19.07
N LYS A 185 -13.76 76.49 19.15
CA LYS A 185 -13.27 77.59 20.00
C LYS A 185 -13.33 77.26 21.50
N GLU A 186 -14.33 76.49 21.94
CA GLU A 186 -14.37 76.00 23.31
C GLU A 186 -13.25 74.98 23.57
N ILE A 187 -12.99 74.09 22.61
CA ILE A 187 -11.92 73.08 22.67
C ILE A 187 -10.53 73.74 22.60
N SER A 188 -10.34 74.87 21.92
CA SER A 188 -9.01 75.51 21.81
C SER A 188 -8.47 76.07 23.12
N LYS A 189 -9.31 76.17 24.17
CA LYS A 189 -8.89 76.63 25.50
C LYS A 189 -7.93 75.67 26.18
N ASP A 190 -8.02 74.37 25.90
CA ASP A 190 -7.24 73.33 26.58
C ASP A 190 -6.21 72.62 25.68
N ARG A 191 -6.22 72.87 24.36
CA ARG A 191 -5.33 72.22 23.38
C ARG A 191 -5.10 73.06 22.12
N LEU A 192 -4.11 72.67 21.31
CA LEU A 192 -3.81 73.33 20.05
C LEU A 192 -4.83 72.94 18.97
N ILE A 193 -5.43 73.93 18.30
CA ILE A 193 -6.26 73.72 17.11
C ILE A 193 -5.61 74.42 15.91
N ILE A 194 -5.38 73.67 14.84
CA ILE A 194 -4.91 74.19 13.55
C ILE A 194 -6.01 73.94 12.52
N MET A 195 -6.71 75.01 12.15
CA MET A 195 -7.76 74.98 11.14
C MET A 195 -7.24 75.56 9.84
N VAL A 196 -7.39 74.82 8.75
CA VAL A 196 -7.21 75.34 7.40
C VAL A 196 -8.56 75.81 6.87
N THR A 197 -8.60 77.03 6.33
CA THR A 197 -9.81 77.59 5.72
C THR A 197 -9.48 78.53 4.57
N HIS A 198 -10.39 78.67 3.62
CA HIS A 198 -10.37 79.73 2.61
C HIS A 198 -11.33 80.88 2.94
N ASN A 199 -12.11 80.76 4.03
CA ASN A 199 -13.03 81.81 4.48
C ASN A 199 -12.33 82.76 5.49
N PRO A 200 -12.06 84.01 5.09
CA PRO A 200 -11.41 84.99 5.97
C PRO A 200 -12.28 85.45 7.14
N GLU A 201 -13.59 85.54 6.97
CA GLU A 201 -14.51 85.99 8.02
C GLU A 201 -14.44 85.07 9.25
N ILE A 202 -14.48 83.75 9.01
CA ILE A 202 -14.37 82.74 10.09
C ILE A 202 -12.99 82.79 10.75
N ALA A 203 -11.92 83.02 9.97
CA ALA A 203 -10.57 83.10 10.51
C ALA A 203 -10.39 84.33 11.41
N GLU A 204 -10.90 85.49 10.99
CA GLU A 204 -10.80 86.76 11.72
C GLU A 204 -11.67 86.81 12.97
N GLU A 205 -12.87 86.22 12.93
CA GLU A 205 -13.82 86.27 14.06
C GLU A 205 -13.46 85.28 15.19
N TYR A 206 -12.87 84.11 14.87
CA TYR A 206 -12.71 83.02 15.84
C TYR A 206 -11.27 82.65 16.19
N ALA A 207 -10.29 82.86 15.29
CA ALA A 207 -8.92 82.43 15.53
C ALA A 207 -8.14 83.43 16.41
N ASN A 208 -7.23 82.91 17.25
CA ASN A 208 -6.30 83.72 18.02
C ASN A 208 -5.06 84.15 17.20
N ARG A 209 -4.77 83.41 16.12
CA ARG A 209 -3.62 83.61 15.23
C ARG A 209 -3.98 83.20 13.82
N ILE A 210 -3.60 84.01 12.84
CA ILE A 210 -3.87 83.79 11.42
C ILE A 210 -2.54 83.71 10.68
N ILE A 211 -2.33 82.62 9.95
CA ILE A 211 -1.15 82.37 9.12
C ILE A 211 -1.59 82.38 7.66
N HIS A 212 -1.04 83.29 6.86
CA HIS A 212 -1.31 83.35 5.43
C HIS A 212 -0.32 82.48 4.65
N LEU A 213 -0.83 81.51 3.91
CA LEU A 213 -0.07 80.60 3.06
C LEU A 213 -0.39 80.84 1.57
N LYS A 214 0.65 81.18 0.80
CA LYS A 214 0.56 81.42 -0.65
C LYS A 214 1.70 80.70 -1.37
N ASP A 215 1.37 79.97 -2.42
CA ASP A 215 2.32 79.25 -3.29
C ASP A 215 3.36 78.42 -2.49
N GLY A 216 2.89 77.72 -1.44
CA GLY A 216 3.72 76.89 -0.58
C GLY A 216 4.59 77.63 0.44
N LYS A 217 4.46 78.96 0.58
CA LYS A 217 5.23 79.80 1.52
C LYS A 217 4.31 80.55 2.48
N ILE A 218 4.78 80.76 3.71
CA ILE A 218 4.11 81.64 4.68
C ILE A 218 4.43 83.09 4.32
N THR A 219 3.40 83.91 4.07
CA THR A 219 3.55 85.32 3.70
C THR A 219 3.25 86.28 4.85
N ALA A 220 2.45 85.86 5.82
CA ALA A 220 2.13 86.66 7.00
C ALA A 220 1.72 85.75 8.18
N ASP A 221 1.98 86.21 9.40
CA ASP A 221 1.59 85.58 10.67
C ASP A 221 1.17 86.68 11.65
N SER A 222 -0.08 86.66 12.10
CA SER A 222 -0.64 87.76 12.90
C SER A 222 -0.17 87.77 14.36
N ASN A 223 0.32 86.65 14.88
CA ASN A 223 0.79 86.52 16.27
C ASN A 223 1.90 85.46 16.39
N PRO A 224 3.07 85.72 15.78
CA PRO A 224 4.15 84.75 15.67
C PRO A 224 4.66 84.30 17.05
N PHE A 225 5.16 83.07 17.11
CA PHE A 225 5.79 82.49 18.30
C PHE A 225 7.24 82.18 17.97
N ASN A 226 8.16 83.03 18.41
CA ASN A 226 9.54 83.00 17.96
C ASN A 226 10.42 82.13 18.87
N ASP A 227 11.65 81.83 18.43
CA ASP A 227 12.61 81.03 19.20
C ASP A 227 12.98 81.68 20.55
N GLU A 228 12.88 83.02 20.67
CA GLU A 228 13.05 83.72 21.94
C GLU A 228 11.90 83.46 22.92
N ASP A 229 10.66 83.38 22.42
CA ASP A 229 9.48 83.07 23.22
C ASP A 229 9.50 81.60 23.68
N LEU A 230 9.98 80.70 22.82
CA LEU A 230 10.27 79.30 23.16
C LEU A 230 11.29 79.19 24.29
N ALA A 231 12.42 79.89 24.19
CA ALA A 231 13.47 79.87 25.21
C ALA A 231 13.00 80.49 26.55
N GLN A 232 12.06 81.44 26.53
CA GLN A 232 11.44 81.99 27.76
C GLN A 232 10.40 81.03 28.37
N ALA A 233 9.62 80.34 27.53
CA ALA A 233 8.67 79.32 27.98
C ALA A 233 9.40 78.13 28.63
N GLU A 234 10.50 77.67 28.03
CA GLU A 234 11.38 76.62 28.59
C GLU A 234 12.00 77.04 29.94
N LYS A 235 12.37 78.31 30.11
CA LYS A 235 12.91 78.84 31.38
C LYS A 235 11.86 79.03 32.49
N LYS A 236 10.58 79.23 32.13
CA LYS A 236 9.46 79.33 33.09
C LYS A 236 8.96 77.98 33.59
N ALA A 237 9.27 76.88 32.89
CA ALA A 237 8.98 75.53 33.33
C ALA A 237 9.93 75.12 34.49
N THR A 238 9.45 75.24 35.72
CA THR A 238 10.19 74.89 36.96
C THR A 238 10.71 73.42 36.92
N PRO A 239 11.90 73.09 37.47
CA PRO A 239 12.47 71.73 37.43
C PRO A 239 11.63 70.63 38.11
N ALA A 240 10.62 70.99 38.90
CA ALA A 240 9.72 70.05 39.56
C ALA A 240 8.72 69.38 38.60
N ALA A 241 8.45 69.97 37.43
CA ALA A 241 7.61 69.36 36.39
C ALA A 241 8.40 68.45 35.42
N ALA A 242 9.73 68.49 35.47
CA ALA A 242 10.61 67.69 34.60
C ALA A 242 10.76 66.22 35.05
N GLN A 243 10.16 65.82 36.18
CA GLN A 243 10.17 64.42 36.65
C GLN A 243 8.95 63.59 36.23
N THR A 244 7.90 64.20 35.69
CA THR A 244 6.93 63.46 34.89
C THR A 244 7.45 63.40 33.48
N SER A 245 8.37 62.46 33.23
CA SER A 245 8.55 61.90 31.88
C SER A 245 7.15 61.74 31.27
N PRO A 246 6.91 62.13 30.00
CA PRO A 246 5.61 61.93 29.39
C PRO A 246 5.35 60.44 29.50
N LYS A 247 4.39 60.05 30.36
CA LYS A 247 3.99 58.65 30.56
C LYS A 247 3.94 58.07 29.17
N SER A 248 4.79 57.08 28.87
CA SER A 248 4.88 56.54 27.52
C SER A 248 3.48 56.08 27.15
N LYS A 249 2.74 56.90 26.39
CA LYS A 249 1.39 56.59 25.95
C LYS A 249 1.57 55.28 25.17
N GLY A 250 0.92 54.22 25.67
CA GLY A 250 1.31 52.83 25.38
C GLY A 250 1.43 52.53 23.89
N LYS A 251 2.26 51.55 23.53
CA LYS A 251 2.40 51.12 22.14
C LYS A 251 1.02 50.74 21.59
N THR A 252 0.68 51.30 20.43
CA THR A 252 -0.54 50.98 19.70
C THR A 252 -0.47 49.53 19.20
N SER A 253 -1.26 48.65 19.77
CA SER A 253 -1.47 47.32 19.20
C SER A 253 -2.90 46.87 19.40
N MET A 254 -3.62 46.63 18.31
CA MET A 254 -4.91 45.97 18.37
C MET A 254 -4.70 44.50 18.76
N SER A 255 -5.49 43.99 19.70
CA SER A 255 -5.50 42.55 20.00
C SER A 255 -6.04 41.75 18.80
N PHE A 256 -5.46 40.60 18.51
CA PHE A 256 -5.91 39.69 17.44
C PHE A 256 -7.38 39.31 17.57
N LEU A 257 -7.89 39.09 18.80
CA LEU A 257 -9.31 38.80 19.03
C LEU A 257 -10.21 39.98 18.65
N THR A 258 -9.71 41.22 18.82
CA THR A 258 -10.44 42.42 18.41
C THR A 258 -10.46 42.54 16.89
N ALA A 259 -9.33 42.25 16.23
CA ALA A 259 -9.25 42.18 14.77
C ALA A 259 -10.19 41.10 14.20
N LEU A 260 -10.26 39.93 14.85
CA LEU A 260 -11.17 38.83 14.50
C LEU A 260 -12.63 39.26 14.62
N SER A 261 -13.03 39.91 15.71
CA SER A 261 -14.40 40.40 15.88
C SER A 261 -14.77 41.48 14.86
N LEU A 262 -13.83 42.38 14.53
CA LEU A 262 -14.03 43.42 13.53
C LEU A 262 -14.22 42.79 12.14
N SER A 263 -13.38 41.82 11.82
CA SER A 263 -13.43 41.06 10.57
C SER A 263 -14.71 40.24 10.42
N LEU A 264 -15.17 39.58 11.49
CA LEU A 264 -16.37 38.76 11.48
C LEU A 264 -17.64 39.59 11.24
N ASN A 265 -17.79 40.72 11.94
CA ASN A 265 -18.88 41.66 11.68
C ASN A 265 -18.87 42.15 10.22
N ASN A 266 -17.69 42.37 9.67
CA ASN A 266 -17.52 42.85 8.31
C ASN A 266 -17.90 41.78 7.27
N LEU A 267 -17.44 40.54 7.44
CA LEU A 267 -17.84 39.40 6.62
C LEU A 267 -19.35 39.17 6.62
N LEU A 268 -20.01 39.39 7.77
CA LEU A 268 -21.47 39.28 7.91
C LEU A 268 -22.24 40.38 7.18
N THR A 269 -21.64 41.54 6.89
CA THR A 269 -22.30 42.57 6.07
C THR A 269 -22.33 42.20 4.59
N LYS A 270 -21.37 41.37 4.13
CA LYS A 270 -21.22 40.93 2.73
C LYS A 270 -21.52 39.42 2.56
N LYS A 271 -22.65 38.96 3.12
CA LYS A 271 -23.02 37.53 3.22
C LYS A 271 -22.86 36.75 1.90
N GLY A 272 -23.39 37.27 0.79
CA GLY A 272 -23.35 36.57 -0.50
C GLY A 272 -21.93 36.30 -1.00
N ARG A 273 -21.06 37.33 -0.95
CA ARG A 273 -19.65 37.20 -1.33
C ARG A 273 -18.90 36.24 -0.41
N THR A 274 -19.09 36.36 0.90
CA THR A 274 -18.43 35.49 1.89
C THR A 274 -18.80 34.02 1.70
N ILE A 275 -20.08 33.73 1.42
CA ILE A 275 -20.55 32.37 1.11
C ILE A 275 -19.90 31.86 -0.17
N LEU A 276 -19.91 32.63 -1.25
CA LEU A 276 -19.31 32.22 -2.53
C LEU A 276 -17.80 31.96 -2.39
N THR A 277 -17.09 32.81 -1.63
CA THR A 277 -15.65 32.67 -1.38
C THR A 277 -15.36 31.42 -0.54
N SER A 278 -16.15 31.18 0.51
CA SER A 278 -16.00 29.99 1.36
C SER A 278 -16.33 28.71 0.59
N PHE A 279 -17.34 28.76 -0.28
CA PHE A 279 -17.71 27.64 -1.14
C PHE A 279 -16.60 27.32 -2.15
N ALA A 280 -16.07 28.33 -2.84
CA ALA A 280 -14.93 28.17 -3.75
C ALA A 280 -13.70 27.60 -3.03
N GLY A 281 -13.41 28.06 -1.81
CA GLY A 281 -12.35 27.52 -0.96
C GLY A 281 -12.62 26.10 -0.46
N SER A 282 -13.88 25.68 -0.36
CA SER A 282 -14.26 24.35 0.11
C SER A 282 -14.06 23.25 -0.94
N ILE A 283 -14.03 23.56 -2.24
CA ILE A 283 -13.94 22.56 -3.33
C ILE A 283 -12.70 21.68 -3.18
N GLY A 284 -11.54 22.28 -2.93
CA GLY A 284 -10.30 21.51 -2.70
C GLY A 284 -10.39 20.63 -1.45
N ILE A 285 -11.03 21.11 -0.37
CA ILE A 285 -11.20 20.36 0.87
C ILE A 285 -12.17 19.19 0.68
N ILE A 286 -13.27 19.39 -0.07
CA ILE A 286 -14.23 18.34 -0.40
C ILE A 286 -13.54 17.20 -1.14
N GLY A 287 -12.69 17.52 -2.11
CA GLY A 287 -11.91 16.53 -2.86
C GLY A 287 -11.02 15.68 -1.94
N ILE A 288 -10.25 16.31 -1.03
CA ILE A 288 -9.33 15.56 -0.15
C ILE A 288 -10.15 14.74 0.85
N ALA A 289 -11.19 15.33 1.41
CA ALA A 289 -12.03 14.66 2.39
C ALA A 289 -12.74 13.44 1.79
N LEU A 290 -13.22 13.51 0.54
CA LEU A 290 -13.81 12.36 -0.15
C LEU A 290 -12.79 11.25 -0.39
N ILE A 291 -11.57 11.60 -0.84
CA ILE A 291 -10.51 10.61 -1.05
C ILE A 291 -10.09 9.98 0.28
N LEU A 292 -9.91 10.80 1.33
CA LEU A 292 -9.55 10.31 2.65
C LEU A 292 -10.66 9.41 3.22
N SER A 293 -11.92 9.75 2.98
CA SER A 293 -13.08 8.97 3.37
C SER A 293 -13.10 7.60 2.69
N LEU A 294 -12.92 7.59 1.36
CA LEU A 294 -12.83 6.35 0.57
C LEU A 294 -11.61 5.53 0.96
N SER A 295 -10.42 6.14 1.01
CA SER A 295 -9.17 5.47 1.38
C SER A 295 -9.25 4.85 2.77
N SER A 296 -9.80 5.56 3.75
CA SER A 296 -9.98 5.02 5.10
C SER A 296 -11.01 3.90 5.13
N GLY A 297 -12.11 3.99 4.39
CA GLY A 297 -13.10 2.92 4.33
C GLY A 297 -12.56 1.67 3.61
N PHE A 298 -11.86 1.84 2.50
CA PHE A 298 -11.13 0.75 1.83
C PHE A 298 -10.07 0.13 2.74
N GLN A 299 -9.33 0.92 3.52
CA GLN A 299 -8.34 0.36 4.45
C GLN A 299 -8.99 -0.46 5.56
N ILE A 300 -10.14 -0.01 6.09
CA ILE A 300 -10.91 -0.79 7.08
C ILE A 300 -11.36 -2.12 6.48
N TYR A 301 -11.91 -2.08 5.26
CA TYR A 301 -12.31 -3.29 4.54
C TYR A 301 -11.12 -4.22 4.25
N ILE A 302 -9.98 -3.68 3.81
CA ILE A 302 -8.78 -4.48 3.58
C ILE A 302 -8.30 -5.10 4.88
N ASN A 303 -8.30 -4.35 5.99
CA ASN A 303 -7.88 -4.89 7.28
C ASN A 303 -8.79 -6.04 7.73
N SER A 304 -10.11 -5.95 7.53
CA SER A 304 -11.03 -7.05 7.86
C SER A 304 -10.78 -8.26 6.94
N VAL A 305 -10.68 -8.04 5.63
CA VAL A 305 -10.34 -9.10 4.67
C VAL A 305 -8.99 -9.73 5.01
N GLN A 306 -7.99 -8.94 5.43
CA GLN A 306 -6.67 -9.41 5.83
C GLN A 306 -6.72 -10.29 7.09
N GLU A 307 -7.42 -9.83 8.13
CA GLU A 307 -7.64 -10.58 9.37
C GLU A 307 -8.36 -11.90 9.08
N GLU A 308 -9.43 -11.86 8.30
CA GLU A 308 -10.20 -13.04 7.89
C GLU A 308 -9.38 -13.98 6.98
N THR A 309 -8.60 -13.46 6.03
CA THR A 309 -7.78 -14.29 5.13
C THR A 309 -6.65 -14.98 5.89
N LEU A 310 -5.95 -14.27 6.78
CA LEU A 310 -4.85 -14.87 7.55
C LEU A 310 -5.32 -15.91 8.57
N SER A 311 -6.58 -15.81 9.00
CA SER A 311 -7.21 -16.85 9.80
C SER A 311 -7.56 -18.11 9.00
N SER A 312 -7.82 -17.96 7.69
CA SER A 312 -8.18 -19.07 6.79
C SER A 312 -6.97 -19.72 6.13
N TYR A 313 -5.84 -19.01 6.06
CA TYR A 313 -4.60 -19.44 5.43
C TYR A 313 -3.40 -19.19 6.37
N PRO A 314 -2.96 -20.22 7.12
CA PRO A 314 -1.79 -20.09 7.99
C PRO A 314 -0.51 -19.94 7.18
N LEU A 315 0.54 -19.50 7.87
CA LEU A 315 1.91 -19.76 7.44
C LEU A 315 2.18 -21.26 7.65
N ALA A 316 2.13 -22.03 6.55
CA ALA A 316 2.39 -23.46 6.58
C ALA A 316 3.87 -23.75 6.35
N ILE A 317 4.49 -24.44 7.31
CA ILE A 317 5.89 -24.85 7.27
C ILE A 317 5.90 -26.37 7.22
N GLU A 318 6.16 -26.94 6.05
CA GLU A 318 6.14 -28.38 5.80
C GLU A 318 7.53 -28.98 6.02
N SER A 319 7.62 -30.23 6.47
CA SER A 319 8.90 -30.91 6.72
C SER A 319 9.73 -31.12 5.45
N SER A 320 9.06 -31.19 4.30
CA SER A 320 9.68 -31.26 2.97
C SER A 320 8.82 -30.47 2.00
N SER A 321 9.39 -29.47 1.31
CA SER A 321 8.65 -28.66 0.33
C SER A 321 9.49 -28.34 -0.91
N VAL A 322 8.84 -27.98 -2.01
CA VAL A 322 9.48 -27.53 -3.26
C VAL A 322 9.10 -26.09 -3.52
N ASN A 323 10.03 -25.30 -4.08
CA ASN A 323 9.76 -23.93 -4.52
C ASN A 323 8.75 -23.89 -5.68
N LEU A 324 7.46 -23.81 -5.38
CA LEU A 324 6.44 -23.59 -6.41
C LEU A 324 6.46 -22.16 -6.98
N GLY A 325 7.18 -21.22 -6.37
CA GLY A 325 7.39 -19.88 -6.91
C GLY A 325 8.11 -19.91 -8.26
N ALA A 326 9.10 -20.81 -8.40
CA ALA A 326 9.78 -21.09 -9.66
C ALA A 326 8.83 -21.68 -10.73
N LEU A 327 7.80 -22.43 -10.31
CA LEU A 327 6.75 -22.98 -11.18
C LEU A 327 5.73 -21.92 -11.62
N LEU A 328 5.37 -20.97 -10.74
CA LEU A 328 4.44 -19.86 -11.05
C LEU A 328 5.07 -18.81 -11.97
N SER A 329 6.39 -18.58 -11.87
CA SER A 329 7.17 -17.76 -12.83
C SER A 329 7.22 -18.35 -14.24
N MET A 330 6.64 -19.54 -14.46
CA MET A 330 6.53 -20.17 -15.78
C MET A 330 5.27 -19.77 -16.55
N THR A 331 4.33 -19.04 -15.96
CA THR A 331 3.26 -18.44 -16.76
C THR A 331 3.85 -17.33 -17.62
N PRO A 332 3.64 -17.32 -18.95
CA PRO A 332 4.21 -16.34 -19.87
C PRO A 332 3.47 -14.99 -19.75
N MET A 333 3.44 -14.43 -18.54
CA MET A 333 2.82 -13.16 -18.20
C MET A 333 3.85 -12.05 -18.04
N ASP A 334 5.08 -12.38 -17.65
CA ASP A 334 6.18 -11.40 -17.63
C ASP A 334 6.97 -11.45 -18.94
N PRO A 335 7.18 -10.31 -19.62
CA PRO A 335 8.09 -10.25 -20.76
C PRO A 335 9.51 -10.56 -20.24
N ALA A 336 10.12 -11.64 -20.75
CA ALA A 336 11.48 -12.02 -20.41
C ALA A 336 12.43 -10.81 -20.47
N GLU A 337 13.15 -10.54 -19.38
CA GLU A 337 14.13 -9.45 -19.35
C GLU A 337 15.17 -9.66 -20.46
N LYS A 338 15.50 -8.57 -21.19
CA LYS A 338 16.59 -8.60 -22.18
C LYS A 338 17.91 -8.86 -21.44
N VAL A 339 18.46 -10.06 -21.60
CA VAL A 339 19.79 -10.40 -21.08
C VAL A 339 20.83 -9.54 -21.80
N GLU A 340 21.76 -8.91 -21.05
CA GLU A 340 22.84 -8.09 -21.61
C GLU A 340 23.59 -8.85 -22.71
N GLY A 341 23.72 -8.25 -23.90
CA GLY A 341 24.41 -8.83 -25.05
C GLY A 341 23.49 -9.41 -26.15
N GLN A 342 22.17 -9.36 -26.01
CA GLN A 342 21.24 -9.75 -27.08
C GLN A 342 21.12 -8.66 -28.18
N GLU A 343 21.59 -8.97 -29.39
CA GLU A 343 21.45 -8.14 -30.60
C GLU A 343 20.07 -8.27 -31.26
N ASP A 344 19.51 -7.16 -31.75
CA ASP A 344 18.26 -7.14 -32.54
C ASP A 344 18.45 -7.89 -33.88
N GLY A 345 17.49 -8.75 -34.22
CA GLY A 345 17.50 -9.56 -35.45
C GLY A 345 18.05 -10.99 -35.30
N LYS A 346 18.41 -11.41 -34.07
CA LYS A 346 18.79 -12.79 -33.74
C LYS A 346 17.77 -13.43 -32.79
N VAL A 347 17.58 -14.74 -32.94
CA VAL A 347 16.68 -15.54 -32.09
C VAL A 347 17.53 -16.25 -31.04
N TYR A 348 17.14 -16.12 -29.77
CA TYR A 348 17.81 -16.74 -28.63
C TYR A 348 16.87 -17.77 -28.00
N THR A 349 17.42 -18.91 -27.58
CA THR A 349 16.70 -19.92 -26.81
C THR A 349 16.55 -19.49 -25.37
N ASN A 350 15.32 -19.51 -24.85
CA ASN A 350 15.07 -19.40 -23.42
C ASN A 350 15.34 -20.77 -22.77
N SER A 351 16.29 -20.84 -21.84
CA SER A 351 16.61 -22.05 -21.07
C SER A 351 15.61 -22.36 -19.96
N ALA A 352 14.45 -21.69 -19.91
CA ALA A 352 13.43 -21.85 -18.87
C ALA A 352 13.10 -23.32 -18.52
N ILE A 353 13.13 -24.24 -19.47
CA ILE A 353 12.90 -25.68 -19.24
C ILE A 353 14.11 -26.38 -18.59
N GLY A 354 15.33 -25.97 -18.94
CA GLY A 354 16.55 -26.45 -18.28
C GLY A 354 16.72 -25.88 -16.88
N ASP A 355 16.40 -24.60 -16.70
CA ASP A 355 16.39 -23.92 -15.40
C ASP A 355 15.30 -24.54 -14.49
N MET A 356 14.12 -24.86 -15.05
CA MET A 356 13.07 -25.66 -14.40
C MET A 356 13.58 -26.99 -13.86
N LEU A 357 14.19 -27.82 -14.72
CA LEU A 357 14.63 -29.17 -14.33
C LEU A 357 15.74 -29.11 -13.28
N ASN A 358 16.58 -28.07 -13.32
CA ASN A 358 17.60 -27.82 -12.31
C ASN A 358 17.01 -27.36 -10.97
N SER A 359 15.99 -26.49 -10.94
CA SER A 359 15.32 -26.08 -9.70
C SER A 359 14.57 -27.24 -9.04
N PHE A 360 13.86 -28.08 -9.81
CA PHE A 360 13.17 -29.26 -9.27
C PHE A 360 14.13 -30.31 -8.65
N SER A 361 15.37 -30.39 -9.13
CA SER A 361 16.34 -31.39 -8.67
C SER A 361 17.30 -30.89 -7.58
N LYS A 362 17.44 -29.57 -7.39
CA LYS A 362 18.32 -28.96 -6.37
C LYS A 362 17.60 -28.34 -5.17
N GLU A 363 16.30 -28.04 -5.25
CA GLU A 363 15.61 -27.16 -4.29
C GLU A 363 14.44 -27.82 -3.53
N ALA A 364 14.47 -29.13 -3.31
CA ALA A 364 13.62 -29.74 -2.28
C ALA A 364 14.25 -29.45 -0.92
N TRP A 365 13.66 -28.54 -0.13
CA TRP A 365 14.17 -28.21 1.20
C TRP A 365 13.55 -29.12 2.24
N ASN A 366 14.39 -29.62 3.15
CA ASN A 366 13.98 -30.39 4.31
C ASN A 366 14.06 -29.50 5.54
N ASN A 367 12.91 -29.21 6.16
CA ASN A 367 12.84 -28.37 7.34
C ASN A 367 13.00 -29.22 8.61
N ASN A 368 13.88 -28.79 9.51
CA ASN A 368 13.96 -29.38 10.86
C ASN A 368 12.86 -28.83 11.77
N LEU A 369 11.65 -29.37 11.60
CA LEU A 369 10.48 -28.93 12.36
C LEU A 369 10.51 -29.31 13.84
N ALA A 370 11.34 -30.29 14.24
CA ALA A 370 11.44 -30.73 15.64
C ALA A 370 12.13 -29.67 16.51
N ASP A 371 13.28 -29.18 16.05
CA ASP A 371 14.03 -28.12 16.73
C ASP A 371 13.27 -26.80 16.67
N PHE A 372 12.67 -26.49 15.51
CA PHE A 372 11.88 -25.26 15.36
C PHE A 372 10.59 -25.27 16.21
N LYS A 373 9.91 -26.41 16.35
CA LYS A 373 8.79 -26.57 17.29
C LYS A 373 9.23 -26.29 18.73
N THR A 374 10.39 -26.81 19.14
CA THR A 374 10.93 -26.54 20.48
C THR A 374 11.16 -25.05 20.68
N HIS A 375 11.75 -24.38 19.68
CA HIS A 375 11.97 -22.94 19.70
C HIS A 375 10.66 -22.12 19.76
N LEU A 376 9.62 -22.53 19.02
CA LEU A 376 8.29 -21.90 19.06
C LEU A 376 7.63 -22.02 20.44
N GLU A 377 7.68 -23.21 21.05
CA GLU A 377 7.07 -23.43 22.37
C GLU A 377 7.80 -22.68 23.49
N GLU A 378 9.13 -22.56 23.43
CA GLU A 378 9.91 -21.75 24.37
C GLU A 378 9.56 -20.25 24.32
N ASN A 379 9.23 -19.73 23.13
CA ASN A 379 8.95 -18.30 22.88
C ASN A 379 7.45 -17.98 22.72
N LYS A 380 6.58 -18.94 23.02
CA LYS A 380 5.13 -18.84 22.83
C LYS A 380 4.50 -17.63 23.55
N GLY A 381 5.04 -17.27 24.71
CA GLY A 381 4.56 -16.13 25.50
C GLY A 381 4.72 -14.78 24.78
N ASP A 382 5.81 -14.59 24.06
CA ASP A 382 6.07 -13.37 23.29
C ASP A 382 5.26 -13.34 22.00
N LEU A 383 5.08 -14.51 21.36
CA LEU A 383 4.31 -14.66 20.14
C LEU A 383 2.79 -14.55 20.33
N ALA A 384 2.25 -14.85 21.52
CA ALA A 384 0.80 -14.88 21.81
C ALA A 384 0.03 -13.58 21.46
N LYS A 385 0.73 -12.44 21.38
CA LYS A 385 0.14 -11.17 20.95
C LYS A 385 -0.13 -11.13 19.45
N TYR A 386 0.62 -11.89 18.66
CA TYR A 386 0.68 -11.85 17.20
C TYR A 386 0.01 -13.05 16.53
N ILE A 387 -0.13 -14.18 17.22
CA ILE A 387 -0.74 -15.42 16.70
C ILE A 387 -2.15 -15.66 17.26
N ASN A 388 -3.04 -16.21 16.43
CA ASN A 388 -4.35 -16.76 16.82
C ASN A 388 -4.20 -18.19 17.34
N SER A 389 -3.41 -19.02 16.66
CA SER A 389 -3.07 -20.39 17.07
C SER A 389 -1.77 -20.85 16.36
N ILE A 390 -1.18 -21.92 16.89
CA ILE A 390 -0.15 -22.71 16.21
C ILE A 390 -0.63 -24.15 16.23
N ASP A 391 -0.86 -24.72 15.06
CA ASP A 391 -1.34 -26.09 14.90
C ASP A 391 -0.22 -26.97 14.36
N TYR A 392 -0.09 -28.16 14.95
CA TYR A 392 0.90 -29.16 14.57
C TYR A 392 0.20 -30.35 13.93
N THR A 393 0.52 -30.61 12.67
CA THR A 393 -0.01 -31.77 11.93
C THR A 393 1.06 -32.86 11.86
N TYR A 394 0.62 -34.11 11.92
CA TYR A 394 1.48 -35.30 11.85
C TYR A 394 0.99 -36.20 10.72
N ASP A 395 1.91 -36.86 10.05
CA ASP A 395 1.60 -37.81 8.98
C ASP A 395 1.08 -39.13 9.57
N VAL A 396 -0.19 -39.11 9.96
CA VAL A 396 -0.88 -40.22 10.61
C VAL A 396 -2.14 -40.50 9.83
N GLY A 397 -2.20 -41.68 9.20
CA GLY A 397 -3.39 -42.11 8.46
C GLY A 397 -4.57 -42.36 9.40
N LEU A 398 -5.68 -41.64 9.18
CA LEU A 398 -6.97 -41.95 9.81
C LEU A 398 -7.71 -42.97 8.94
N ASN A 399 -7.57 -44.26 9.26
CA ASN A 399 -8.29 -45.31 8.55
C ASN A 399 -9.72 -45.43 9.11
N ILE A 400 -10.67 -44.80 8.42
CA ILE A 400 -12.07 -44.74 8.84
C ILE A 400 -12.91 -45.70 8.00
N TYR A 401 -13.76 -46.48 8.66
CA TYR A 401 -14.66 -47.46 8.07
C TYR A 401 -16.11 -47.20 8.43
N SER A 402 -17.00 -47.67 7.55
CA SER A 402 -18.43 -47.80 7.83
C SER A 402 -18.65 -48.78 9.00
N PRO A 403 -19.53 -48.46 9.97
CA PRO A 403 -19.88 -49.39 11.04
C PRO A 403 -20.72 -50.57 10.56
N ASP A 404 -21.43 -50.42 9.42
CA ASP A 404 -22.19 -51.51 8.80
C ASP A 404 -21.27 -52.32 7.88
N THR A 405 -21.02 -53.58 8.27
CA THR A 405 -20.23 -54.56 7.51
C THR A 405 -21.10 -55.62 6.83
N SER A 406 -22.42 -55.47 6.81
CA SER A 406 -23.36 -56.46 6.27
C SER A 406 -23.21 -56.68 4.76
N ASN A 407 -22.81 -55.64 4.03
CA ASN A 407 -22.57 -55.65 2.59
C ASN A 407 -21.08 -55.55 2.24
N GLY A 408 -20.23 -56.15 3.07
CA GLY A 408 -18.77 -56.11 2.94
C GLY A 408 -18.13 -54.99 3.77
N VAL A 409 -16.80 -55.01 3.87
CA VAL A 409 -16.03 -53.97 4.58
C VAL A 409 -15.84 -52.78 3.67
N ARG A 410 -16.21 -51.59 4.15
CA ARG A 410 -16.12 -50.35 3.38
C ARG A 410 -15.29 -49.30 4.09
N GLN A 411 -14.15 -48.96 3.48
CA GLN A 411 -13.30 -47.85 3.91
C GLN A 411 -13.85 -46.53 3.38
N LEU A 412 -13.87 -45.53 4.25
CA LEU A 412 -14.36 -44.17 4.01
C LEU A 412 -13.22 -43.15 3.97
N ASN A 413 -12.14 -43.42 4.72
CA ASN A 413 -10.91 -42.61 4.69
C ASN A 413 -9.65 -43.49 4.78
N PRO A 414 -8.58 -43.22 4.00
CA PRO A 414 -8.55 -42.31 2.84
C PRO A 414 -9.64 -42.66 1.81
N SER A 415 -10.06 -41.66 1.01
CA SER A 415 -11.12 -41.88 0.03
C SER A 415 -10.59 -42.69 -1.17
N PRO A 416 -11.38 -43.61 -1.75
CA PRO A 416 -10.96 -44.38 -2.93
C PRO A 416 -10.57 -43.50 -4.14
N LEU A 417 -11.17 -42.31 -4.25
CA LEU A 417 -10.79 -41.34 -5.27
C LEU A 417 -9.42 -40.71 -4.97
N ALA A 418 -9.14 -40.37 -3.71
CA ALA A 418 -7.84 -39.83 -3.31
C ALA A 418 -6.72 -40.82 -3.63
N GLU A 419 -6.91 -42.10 -3.33
CA GLU A 419 -5.95 -43.18 -3.64
C GLU A 419 -5.70 -43.35 -5.14
N LEU A 420 -6.77 -43.33 -5.94
CA LEU A 420 -6.65 -43.43 -7.40
C LEU A 420 -5.88 -42.22 -7.97
N MET A 421 -6.21 -41.02 -7.50
CA MET A 421 -5.59 -39.79 -7.95
C MET A 421 -4.13 -39.71 -7.52
N SER A 422 -3.79 -40.10 -6.29
CA SER A 422 -2.40 -40.17 -5.83
C SER A 422 -1.59 -41.22 -6.59
N GLY A 423 -2.18 -42.39 -6.89
CA GLY A 423 -1.50 -43.46 -7.64
C GLY A 423 -1.27 -43.13 -9.12
N SER A 424 -1.98 -42.14 -9.66
CA SER A 424 -1.78 -41.65 -11.04
C SER A 424 -0.62 -40.66 -11.19
N VAL A 425 -0.02 -40.22 -10.08
CA VAL A 425 1.03 -39.21 -10.04
C VAL A 425 2.37 -39.86 -9.74
N ASN A 426 3.31 -39.79 -10.69
CA ASN A 426 4.65 -40.39 -10.55
C ASN A 426 5.60 -39.68 -9.57
N SER A 427 5.14 -38.64 -8.86
CA SER A 427 5.94 -37.90 -7.87
C SER A 427 5.31 -38.04 -6.48
N PRO A 428 6.03 -38.59 -5.49
CA PRO A 428 5.51 -38.76 -4.12
C PRO A 428 5.01 -37.45 -3.48
N LEU A 429 5.68 -36.33 -3.76
CA LEU A 429 5.30 -35.01 -3.23
C LEU A 429 4.00 -34.48 -3.84
N PHE A 430 3.79 -34.68 -5.14
CA PHE A 430 2.53 -34.30 -5.77
C PHE A 430 1.42 -35.29 -5.42
N ALA A 431 1.74 -36.57 -5.23
CA ALA A 431 0.78 -37.58 -4.79
C ALA A 431 0.23 -37.28 -3.40
N SER A 432 1.08 -36.87 -2.45
CA SER A 432 0.66 -36.44 -1.10
C SER A 432 -0.14 -35.14 -1.12
N SER A 433 0.27 -34.16 -1.95
CA SER A 433 -0.48 -32.91 -2.15
C SER A 433 -1.89 -33.17 -2.70
N VAL A 434 -2.02 -34.05 -3.70
CA VAL A 434 -3.31 -34.45 -4.26
C VAL A 434 -4.14 -35.19 -3.21
N ALA A 435 -3.58 -36.19 -2.52
CA ALA A 435 -4.29 -36.92 -1.47
C ALA A 435 -4.83 -35.98 -0.37
N SER A 436 -4.02 -35.01 0.06
CA SER A 436 -4.40 -34.03 1.10
C SER A 436 -5.59 -33.14 0.69
N GLN A 437 -5.75 -32.83 -0.61
CA GLN A 437 -6.87 -32.02 -1.12
C GLN A 437 -8.20 -32.77 -1.12
N TYR A 438 -8.15 -34.10 -1.29
CA TYR A 438 -9.34 -34.96 -1.33
C TYR A 438 -9.65 -35.66 0.01
N ASP A 439 -8.83 -35.42 1.02
CA ASP A 439 -9.07 -35.86 2.39
C ASP A 439 -10.12 -34.96 3.06
N MET A 440 -11.29 -35.53 3.34
CA MET A 440 -12.42 -34.82 3.94
C MET A 440 -12.33 -34.75 5.47
N TRP A 441 -11.40 -35.48 6.10
CA TRP A 441 -11.24 -35.52 7.55
C TRP A 441 -10.13 -34.55 7.97
N LYS A 442 -10.48 -33.43 8.61
CA LYS A 442 -9.52 -32.37 8.94
C LYS A 442 -9.44 -32.10 10.45
N PRO A 443 -8.25 -31.82 10.99
CA PRO A 443 -8.14 -31.36 12.37
C PRO A 443 -8.78 -29.98 12.50
N LEU A 444 -9.50 -29.76 13.61
CA LEU A 444 -10.03 -28.46 13.98
C LEU A 444 -8.92 -27.58 14.57
N MET A 445 -8.98 -26.28 14.27
CA MET A 445 -8.09 -25.27 14.84
C MET A 445 -8.18 -25.26 16.38
N ASP A 446 -7.04 -25.16 17.06
CA ASP A 446 -6.95 -25.11 18.52
C ASP A 446 -7.26 -23.70 19.08
N ASN A 447 -8.39 -23.11 18.67
CA ASN A 447 -8.90 -21.84 19.16
C ASN A 447 -10.44 -21.78 19.09
N GLN A 448 -11.09 -22.23 20.16
CA GLN A 448 -12.54 -22.34 20.21
C GLN A 448 -13.26 -20.98 20.09
N THR A 449 -12.76 -19.92 20.74
CA THR A 449 -13.36 -18.58 20.64
C THR A 449 -13.34 -18.07 19.19
N PHE A 450 -12.27 -18.37 18.46
CA PHE A 450 -12.19 -18.02 17.05
C PHE A 450 -13.17 -18.86 16.21
N LEU A 451 -13.23 -20.18 16.38
CA LEU A 451 -14.20 -21.03 15.68
C LEU A 451 -15.65 -20.58 15.91
N GLU A 452 -16.01 -20.24 17.16
CA GLU A 452 -17.33 -19.73 17.52
C GLU A 452 -17.63 -18.34 16.91
N SER A 453 -16.60 -17.55 16.61
CA SER A 453 -16.76 -16.25 15.94
C SER A 453 -17.00 -16.37 14.43
N GLN A 454 -16.68 -17.51 13.83
CA GLN A 454 -16.74 -17.73 12.37
C GLN A 454 -17.87 -18.68 11.94
N TYR A 455 -18.32 -19.57 12.82
CA TYR A 455 -19.29 -20.62 12.49
C TYR A 455 -20.50 -20.60 13.44
N ASP A 456 -21.69 -20.76 12.84
CA ASP A 456 -22.94 -21.04 13.53
C ASP A 456 -23.10 -22.55 13.75
N VAL A 457 -23.47 -22.96 14.96
CA VAL A 457 -23.90 -24.34 15.24
C VAL A 457 -25.36 -24.49 14.85
N LEU A 458 -25.63 -25.26 13.80
CA LEU A 458 -27.00 -25.48 13.30
C LEU A 458 -27.72 -26.59 14.09
N ALA A 459 -26.97 -27.63 14.47
CA ALA A 459 -27.48 -28.76 15.24
C ALA A 459 -26.36 -29.37 16.11
N GLY A 460 -26.71 -29.90 17.27
CA GLY A 460 -25.77 -30.56 18.17
C GLY A 460 -24.84 -29.59 18.92
N LYS A 461 -23.55 -29.93 19.02
CA LYS A 461 -22.51 -29.20 19.75
C LYS A 461 -21.14 -29.35 19.07
N TRP A 462 -20.18 -28.51 19.44
CA TRP A 462 -18.76 -28.76 19.12
C TRP A 462 -18.24 -30.02 19.83
N PRO A 463 -17.29 -30.75 19.24
CA PRO A 463 -16.70 -31.94 19.85
C PRO A 463 -15.90 -31.56 21.10
N GLN A 464 -15.96 -32.42 22.12
CA GLN A 464 -15.30 -32.25 23.41
C GLN A 464 -14.42 -33.46 23.78
N SER A 465 -14.62 -34.60 23.12
CA SER A 465 -13.85 -35.82 23.33
C SER A 465 -13.12 -36.23 22.05
N PHE A 466 -12.02 -36.98 22.18
CA PHE A 466 -11.19 -37.37 21.03
C PHE A 466 -11.96 -38.14 19.95
N ASN A 467 -13.01 -38.87 20.29
CA ASN A 467 -13.83 -39.64 19.37
C ASN A 467 -15.13 -38.95 18.94
N GLU A 468 -15.25 -37.65 19.20
CA GLU A 468 -16.35 -36.82 18.70
C GLU A 468 -15.87 -35.98 17.50
N VAL A 469 -16.71 -35.87 16.47
CA VAL A 469 -16.43 -35.07 15.27
C VAL A 469 -17.63 -34.17 14.91
N VAL A 470 -17.37 -33.18 14.07
CA VAL A 470 -18.39 -32.21 13.61
C VAL A 470 -18.41 -32.17 12.09
N LEU A 471 -19.59 -32.10 11.49
CA LEU A 471 -19.72 -31.89 10.04
C LEU A 471 -19.78 -30.39 9.75
N MET A 472 -18.85 -29.89 8.94
CA MET A 472 -18.83 -28.51 8.46
C MET A 472 -19.51 -28.44 7.10
N ILE A 473 -20.61 -27.68 6.97
CA ILE A 473 -21.39 -27.57 5.71
C ILE A 473 -21.22 -26.19 5.07
N GLY A 474 -21.45 -26.11 3.75
CA GLY A 474 -21.35 -24.85 3.03
C GLY A 474 -22.45 -23.84 3.38
N ALA A 475 -22.22 -22.56 3.05
CA ALA A 475 -23.13 -21.45 3.34
C ALA A 475 -24.59 -21.68 2.87
N ASN A 476 -24.76 -22.43 1.78
CA ASN A 476 -26.08 -22.79 1.22
C ASN A 476 -26.68 -24.08 1.80
N ASN A 477 -26.20 -24.55 2.96
CA ASN A 477 -26.56 -25.85 3.55
C ASN A 477 -26.26 -27.04 2.62
N GLN A 478 -25.16 -26.97 1.87
CA GLN A 478 -24.78 -27.98 0.89
C GLN A 478 -23.48 -28.65 1.29
N ILE A 479 -23.37 -29.94 0.94
CA ILE A 479 -22.15 -30.73 1.02
C ILE A 479 -21.84 -31.35 -0.35
N THR A 480 -20.59 -31.69 -0.58
CA THR A 480 -20.16 -32.26 -1.87
C THR A 480 -20.43 -33.76 -1.93
N GLU A 481 -20.41 -34.33 -3.14
CA GLU A 481 -20.49 -35.79 -3.30
C GLU A 481 -19.30 -36.52 -2.66
N LEU A 482 -18.13 -35.89 -2.57
CA LEU A 482 -16.97 -36.41 -1.84
C LEU A 482 -17.26 -36.50 -0.34
N THR A 483 -17.93 -35.51 0.23
CA THR A 483 -18.41 -35.55 1.61
C THR A 483 -19.40 -36.69 1.81
N LEU A 484 -20.35 -36.89 0.89
CA LEU A 484 -21.29 -38.00 0.96
C LEU A 484 -20.59 -39.37 0.92
N GLN A 485 -19.50 -39.49 0.15
CA GLN A 485 -18.67 -40.70 0.12
C GLN A 485 -17.91 -40.90 1.43
N ALA A 486 -17.33 -39.83 1.98
CA ALA A 486 -16.63 -39.86 3.27
C ALA A 486 -17.55 -40.15 4.46
N LEU A 487 -18.84 -39.81 4.35
CA LEU A 487 -19.90 -40.19 5.31
C LEU A 487 -20.44 -41.61 5.07
N GLY A 488 -20.02 -42.30 4.00
CA GLY A 488 -20.48 -43.65 3.65
C GLY A 488 -21.86 -43.71 2.98
N ILE A 489 -22.45 -42.58 2.62
CA ILE A 489 -23.82 -42.48 2.10
C ILE A 489 -23.90 -42.88 0.62
N THR A 490 -22.95 -42.42 -0.19
CA THR A 490 -22.86 -42.74 -1.63
C THR A 490 -21.59 -43.53 -1.92
N ASP A 491 -21.64 -44.49 -2.85
CA ASP A 491 -20.49 -45.32 -3.25
C ASP A 491 -19.67 -44.66 -4.37
N ALA A 492 -18.34 -44.67 -4.24
CA ALA A 492 -17.39 -44.15 -5.23
C ALA A 492 -17.32 -45.00 -6.51
N THR A 493 -17.74 -46.27 -6.47
CA THR A 493 -17.59 -47.23 -7.57
C THR A 493 -18.14 -46.74 -8.92
N ALA A 494 -19.28 -46.05 -8.92
CA ALA A 494 -19.88 -45.54 -10.16
C ALA A 494 -19.08 -44.38 -10.78
N MET A 495 -18.57 -43.49 -9.93
CA MET A 495 -17.71 -42.37 -10.33
C MET A 495 -16.36 -42.88 -10.84
N LEU A 496 -15.75 -43.84 -10.13
CA LEU A 496 -14.48 -44.46 -10.51
C LEU A 496 -14.59 -45.20 -11.85
N LYS A 497 -15.67 -45.95 -12.08
CA LYS A 497 -15.91 -46.61 -13.37
C LYS A 497 -16.04 -45.63 -14.52
N ALA A 498 -16.80 -44.54 -14.33
CA ALA A 498 -16.94 -43.49 -15.34
C ALA A 498 -15.61 -42.79 -15.62
N PHE A 499 -14.80 -42.53 -14.58
CA PHE A 499 -13.46 -41.97 -14.72
C PHE A 499 -12.53 -42.88 -15.53
N GLN A 500 -12.53 -44.19 -15.23
CA GLN A 500 -11.71 -45.19 -15.95
C GLN A 500 -12.20 -45.43 -17.39
N SER A 501 -13.51 -45.34 -17.64
CA SER A 501 -14.09 -45.56 -18.98
C SER A 501 -14.09 -44.29 -19.85
N GLY A 502 -13.81 -43.11 -19.28
CA GLY A 502 -13.93 -41.82 -19.95
C GLY A 502 -15.39 -41.41 -20.24
N GLU A 503 -16.36 -42.03 -19.56
CA GLU A 503 -17.78 -41.72 -19.69
C GLU A 503 -18.17 -40.51 -18.82
N SER A 504 -19.23 -39.80 -19.22
CA SER A 504 -19.75 -38.69 -18.41
C SER A 504 -20.43 -39.22 -17.14
N TYR A 505 -20.03 -38.71 -15.99
CA TYR A 505 -20.65 -39.01 -14.71
C TYR A 505 -21.64 -37.92 -14.29
N THR A 506 -22.84 -38.32 -13.86
CA THR A 506 -23.83 -37.40 -13.28
C THR A 506 -24.02 -37.76 -11.81
N GLY A 507 -23.63 -36.83 -10.92
CA GLY A 507 -23.69 -37.04 -9.47
C GLY A 507 -25.10 -37.24 -8.92
N LYS A 508 -25.20 -37.88 -7.75
CA LYS A 508 -26.49 -38.08 -7.07
C LYS A 508 -26.77 -36.97 -6.07
N SER A 509 -27.95 -36.36 -6.16
CA SER A 509 -28.46 -35.45 -5.13
C SER A 509 -29.12 -36.27 -4.02
N VAL A 510 -28.65 -36.10 -2.77
CA VAL A 510 -29.20 -36.75 -1.58
C VAL A 510 -29.60 -35.66 -0.59
N GLU A 511 -30.83 -35.75 -0.07
CA GLU A 511 -31.31 -34.88 1.01
C GLU A 511 -31.08 -35.60 2.35
N LEU A 512 -30.47 -34.92 3.31
CA LEU A 512 -30.18 -35.45 4.65
C LEU A 512 -30.72 -34.49 5.70
N THR A 513 -31.36 -35.04 6.73
CA THR A 513 -31.78 -34.28 7.91
C THR A 513 -30.62 -34.16 8.92
N TYR A 514 -30.65 -33.13 9.76
CA TYR A 514 -29.63 -32.98 10.81
C TYR A 514 -29.64 -34.13 11.81
N ASP A 515 -30.81 -34.71 12.11
CA ASP A 515 -30.91 -35.87 13.00
C ASP A 515 -30.28 -37.13 12.38
N GLU A 516 -30.41 -37.33 11.06
CA GLU A 516 -29.71 -38.42 10.36
C GLU A 516 -28.19 -38.26 10.46
N ILE A 517 -27.70 -37.03 10.30
CA ILE A 517 -26.27 -36.72 10.41
C ILE A 517 -25.75 -36.93 11.83
N LEU A 518 -26.47 -36.46 12.87
CA LEU A 518 -26.08 -36.62 14.27
C LEU A 518 -26.12 -38.07 14.76
N ASN A 519 -26.86 -38.95 14.08
CA ASN A 519 -26.87 -40.39 14.38
C ASN A 519 -25.77 -41.17 13.64
N MET A 520 -24.96 -40.51 12.81
CA MET A 520 -23.84 -41.17 12.11
C MET A 520 -22.71 -41.50 13.08
N SER A 521 -22.18 -42.71 12.91
CA SER A 521 -21.00 -43.20 13.60
C SER A 521 -20.07 -43.90 12.62
N PHE A 522 -18.79 -43.98 12.98
CA PHE A 522 -17.72 -44.52 12.17
C PHE A 522 -16.79 -45.39 13.01
N LYS A 523 -15.99 -46.21 12.35
CA LYS A 523 -15.00 -47.09 12.99
C LYS A 523 -13.59 -46.70 12.56
N LEU A 524 -12.77 -46.31 13.53
CA LEU A 524 -11.34 -46.05 13.35
C LEU A 524 -10.55 -47.32 13.61
N ILE A 525 -9.67 -47.65 12.66
CA ILE A 525 -8.72 -48.77 12.73
C ILE A 525 -7.30 -48.21 12.72
N LEU A 526 -6.43 -48.76 13.56
CA LEU A 526 -5.04 -48.32 13.62
C LEU A 526 -4.20 -49.13 12.63
N GLN A 527 -3.22 -48.48 12.01
CA GLN A 527 -2.37 -49.09 10.99
C GLN A 527 -1.67 -50.40 11.43
N PRO A 528 -1.15 -50.55 12.67
CA PRO A 528 -0.55 -51.80 13.09
C PRO A 528 -1.54 -52.97 13.26
N ASP A 529 -2.84 -52.68 13.43
CA ASP A 529 -3.85 -53.71 13.71
C ASP A 529 -4.20 -54.55 12.46
N TYR A 530 -3.80 -54.11 11.26
CA TYR A 530 -3.86 -54.92 10.03
C TYR A 530 -2.89 -56.10 10.04
N TYR A 531 -1.89 -56.08 10.92
CA TYR A 531 -0.87 -57.12 10.98
C TYR A 531 -1.16 -58.09 12.12
N ALA A 532 -1.07 -59.38 11.84
CA ALA A 532 -1.19 -60.43 12.84
C ALA A 532 0.12 -61.20 13.00
N LEU A 533 0.46 -61.55 14.24
CA LEU A 533 1.63 -62.38 14.53
C LEU A 533 1.40 -63.80 14.03
N ASN A 534 2.30 -64.27 13.16
CA ASN A 534 2.37 -65.67 12.80
C ASN A 534 3.15 -66.44 13.87
N ASN A 535 2.45 -67.28 14.64
CA ASN A 535 3.04 -68.05 15.74
C ASN A 535 4.03 -69.14 15.29
N GLU A 536 4.05 -69.50 14.00
CA GLU A 536 4.95 -70.52 13.46
C GLU A 536 6.30 -69.94 13.02
N THR A 537 6.30 -68.73 12.44
CA THR A 537 7.50 -68.06 11.93
C THR A 537 8.02 -66.98 12.87
N GLY A 538 7.22 -66.52 13.82
CA GLY A 538 7.54 -65.38 14.69
C GLY A 538 7.53 -64.03 13.97
N THR A 539 7.07 -63.99 12.71
CA THR A 539 6.98 -62.79 11.89
C THR A 539 5.55 -62.25 11.84
N TRP A 540 5.39 -60.98 11.46
CA TRP A 540 4.07 -60.36 11.31
C TRP A 540 3.60 -60.43 9.85
N ALA A 541 2.37 -60.86 9.63
CA ALA A 541 1.77 -60.97 8.31
C ALA A 541 0.65 -59.93 8.13
N ASP A 542 0.59 -59.34 6.93
CA ASP A 542 -0.49 -58.41 6.55
C ASP A 542 -1.80 -59.19 6.33
N MET A 543 -2.83 -58.84 7.09
CA MET A 543 -4.17 -59.42 7.02
C MET A 543 -5.18 -58.51 6.31
N SER A 544 -4.74 -57.40 5.69
CA SER A 544 -5.59 -56.47 4.95
C SER A 544 -6.34 -57.11 3.77
N GLY A 545 -5.82 -58.22 3.23
CA GLY A 545 -6.49 -59.00 2.17
C GLY A 545 -7.54 -60.00 2.67
N ASP A 546 -7.65 -60.24 3.98
CA ASP A 546 -8.60 -61.18 4.58
C ASP A 546 -9.88 -60.45 5.01
N GLU A 547 -10.96 -60.68 4.27
CA GLU A 547 -12.24 -59.99 4.48
C GLU A 547 -12.88 -60.32 5.85
N ASP A 548 -12.70 -61.55 6.35
CA ASP A 548 -13.28 -61.97 7.63
C ASP A 548 -12.49 -61.36 8.79
N TYR A 549 -11.16 -61.32 8.68
CA TYR A 549 -10.31 -60.59 9.63
C TYR A 549 -10.67 -59.10 9.68
N LEU A 550 -10.83 -58.46 8.52
CA LEU A 550 -11.22 -57.05 8.45
C LEU A 550 -12.60 -56.79 9.05
N LYS A 551 -13.60 -57.67 8.84
CA LYS A 551 -14.92 -57.54 9.49
C LYS A 551 -14.81 -57.59 11.00
N GLU A 552 -14.02 -58.52 11.54
CA GLU A 552 -13.80 -58.60 12.99
C GLU A 552 -13.07 -57.36 13.52
N LEU A 553 -12.06 -56.90 12.79
CA LEU A 553 -11.27 -55.72 13.12
C LEU A 553 -12.13 -54.45 13.15
N VAL A 554 -12.97 -54.23 12.12
CA VAL A 554 -13.89 -53.08 12.05
C VAL A 554 -14.91 -53.09 13.20
N ASN A 555 -15.45 -54.26 13.56
CA ASN A 555 -16.37 -54.39 14.68
C ASN A 555 -15.71 -54.02 16.02
N LYS A 556 -14.42 -54.35 16.20
CA LYS A 556 -13.59 -53.99 17.36
C LYS A 556 -13.03 -52.57 17.30
N GLY A 557 -13.11 -51.92 16.14
CA GLY A 557 -12.58 -50.58 15.89
C GLY A 557 -13.15 -49.51 16.82
N THR A 558 -12.36 -48.46 17.04
CA THR A 558 -12.73 -47.34 17.92
C THR A 558 -13.92 -46.59 17.30
N GLU A 559 -15.00 -46.41 18.05
CA GLU A 559 -16.20 -45.73 17.56
C GLU A 559 -16.01 -44.20 17.58
N ILE A 560 -16.20 -43.56 16.43
CA ILE A 560 -16.21 -42.09 16.25
C ILE A 560 -17.64 -41.64 15.95
N LYS A 561 -18.11 -40.54 16.57
CA LYS A 561 -19.50 -40.05 16.43
C LYS A 561 -19.57 -38.61 15.96
N VAL A 562 -20.53 -38.33 15.08
CA VAL A 562 -20.86 -36.95 14.72
C VAL A 562 -21.71 -36.34 15.83
N VAL A 563 -21.25 -35.24 16.43
CA VAL A 563 -21.96 -34.57 17.55
C VAL A 563 -22.48 -33.19 17.21
N GLY A 564 -22.17 -32.67 16.02
CA GLY A 564 -22.64 -31.36 15.59
C GLY A 564 -22.59 -31.17 14.08
N VAL A 565 -23.37 -30.19 13.62
CA VAL A 565 -23.36 -29.67 12.26
C VAL A 565 -23.17 -28.15 12.34
N VAL A 566 -22.12 -27.65 11.70
CA VAL A 566 -21.72 -26.23 11.76
C VAL A 566 -21.66 -25.63 10.36
N ARG A 567 -21.92 -24.33 10.27
CA ARG A 567 -21.93 -23.58 9.01
C ARG A 567 -21.25 -22.22 9.19
N PRO A 568 -20.46 -21.72 8.23
CA PRO A 568 -19.96 -20.35 8.27
C PRO A 568 -21.09 -19.33 8.49
N ASN A 569 -20.86 -18.32 9.33
CA ASN A 569 -21.82 -17.24 9.54
C ASN A 569 -21.83 -16.25 8.34
N GLU A 570 -22.88 -15.44 8.19
CA GLU A 570 -23.07 -14.55 7.01
C GLU A 570 -22.01 -13.46 6.86
N GLN A 571 -21.30 -13.11 7.93
CA GLN A 571 -20.27 -12.07 7.94
C GLN A 571 -18.86 -12.64 7.76
N SER A 572 -18.71 -13.96 7.80
CA SER A 572 -17.44 -14.64 7.70
C SER A 572 -17.09 -14.90 6.24
N ILE A 573 -15.91 -14.48 5.82
CA ILE A 573 -15.28 -14.93 4.57
C ILE A 573 -14.75 -16.38 4.71
N ALA A 574 -15.07 -17.09 5.81
CA ALA A 574 -14.53 -18.42 6.12
C ALA A 574 -14.61 -19.38 4.93
N ASN A 575 -13.50 -20.12 4.80
CA ASN A 575 -13.18 -21.13 3.81
C ASN A 575 -14.39 -21.80 3.15
N ALA A 576 -14.66 -21.42 1.89
CA ALA A 576 -15.40 -22.27 0.95
C ALA A 576 -14.74 -23.66 0.79
N SER A 577 -13.45 -23.80 1.13
CA SER A 577 -12.69 -25.06 1.14
C SER A 577 -12.90 -25.94 2.37
N ALA A 578 -13.42 -25.41 3.48
CA ALA A 578 -13.77 -26.19 4.68
C ALA A 578 -15.22 -26.71 4.61
N ALA A 579 -16.02 -26.17 3.68
CA ALA A 579 -17.37 -26.63 3.41
C ALA A 579 -17.37 -28.06 2.88
N GLY A 580 -18.04 -28.97 3.61
CA GLY A 580 -18.07 -30.38 3.29
C GLY A 580 -16.96 -31.21 3.94
N THR A 581 -16.30 -30.70 4.98
CA THR A 581 -15.28 -31.46 5.73
C THR A 581 -15.82 -31.96 7.08
N ILE A 582 -15.18 -33.00 7.61
CA ILE A 582 -15.45 -33.59 8.93
C ILE A 582 -14.31 -33.16 9.85
N GLY A 583 -14.62 -32.28 10.79
CA GLY A 583 -13.68 -31.72 11.75
C GLY A 583 -13.49 -32.61 12.97
N TYR A 584 -12.24 -32.91 13.34
CA TYR A 584 -11.90 -33.66 14.55
C TYR A 584 -10.93 -32.91 15.46
N LEU A 585 -10.92 -33.22 16.76
CA LEU A 585 -10.00 -32.59 17.72
C LEU A 585 -8.58 -33.14 17.58
N LYS A 586 -7.57 -32.31 17.82
CA LYS A 586 -6.14 -32.72 17.89
C LYS A 586 -5.90 -33.92 18.82
N THR A 587 -6.69 -34.05 19.88
CA THR A 587 -6.63 -35.19 20.81
C THR A 587 -6.89 -36.54 20.13
N LEU A 588 -7.61 -36.57 18.99
CA LEU A 588 -7.78 -37.78 18.19
C LEU A 588 -6.45 -38.22 17.59
N THR A 589 -5.69 -37.29 17.00
CA THR A 589 -4.36 -37.56 16.45
C THR A 589 -3.41 -38.03 17.55
N GLU A 590 -3.42 -37.37 18.71
CA GLU A 590 -2.62 -37.78 19.87
C GLU A 590 -3.00 -39.20 20.35
N TYR A 591 -4.30 -39.52 20.39
CA TYR A 591 -4.77 -40.87 20.70
C TYR A 591 -4.24 -41.90 19.70
N VAL A 592 -4.38 -41.65 18.39
CA VAL A 592 -3.90 -42.56 17.34
C VAL A 592 -2.40 -42.80 17.45
N ILE A 593 -1.60 -41.73 17.58
CA ILE A 593 -0.14 -41.83 17.73
C ILE A 593 0.25 -42.67 18.94
N ASN A 594 -0.34 -42.38 20.11
CA ASN A 594 -0.02 -43.08 21.35
C ASN A 594 -0.43 -44.55 21.29
N GLU A 595 -1.59 -44.86 20.72
CA GLU A 595 -2.07 -46.23 20.59
C GLU A 595 -1.25 -47.05 19.59
N ILE A 596 -0.87 -46.47 18.45
CA ILE A 596 0.03 -47.09 17.45
C ILE A 596 1.37 -47.43 18.08
N ASN A 597 2.01 -46.46 18.74
CA ASN A 597 3.28 -46.66 19.44
C ASN A 597 3.18 -47.68 20.58
N GLY A 598 1.97 -47.91 21.10
CA GLY A 598 1.66 -48.92 22.10
C GLY A 598 1.56 -50.35 21.57
N ARG A 599 1.41 -50.57 20.25
CA ARG A 599 1.19 -51.90 19.67
C ARG A 599 2.44 -52.77 19.68
N ASP A 600 2.25 -54.07 19.81
CA ASP A 600 3.34 -55.02 20.01
C ASP A 600 4.29 -55.09 18.80
N VAL A 601 3.76 -55.10 17.57
CA VAL A 601 4.56 -55.06 16.33
C VAL A 601 5.43 -53.80 16.24
N VAL A 602 4.89 -52.66 16.64
CA VAL A 602 5.59 -51.36 16.63
C VAL A 602 6.70 -51.35 17.66
N LYS A 603 6.41 -51.76 18.91
CA LYS A 603 7.42 -51.88 19.96
C LYS A 603 8.54 -52.84 19.56
N LEU A 604 8.20 -53.94 18.91
CA LEU A 604 9.17 -54.92 18.44
C LEU A 604 10.08 -54.32 17.36
N GLN A 605 9.52 -53.64 16.35
CA GLN A 605 10.31 -53.00 15.30
C GLN A 605 11.20 -51.89 15.87
N GLN A 606 10.69 -51.04 16.77
CA GLN A 606 11.45 -49.95 17.40
C GLN A 606 12.61 -50.45 18.28
N GLN A 607 12.45 -51.62 18.93
CA GLN A 607 13.51 -52.24 19.74
C GLN A 607 14.57 -52.92 18.86
N ASN A 608 14.19 -53.45 17.70
CA ASN A 608 15.06 -54.18 16.77
C ASN A 608 15.30 -53.38 15.49
N LYS A 609 16.15 -52.35 15.57
CA LYS A 609 16.40 -51.44 14.43
C LYS A 609 17.12 -52.09 13.23
N ASP A 610 17.82 -53.19 13.48
CA ASP A 610 18.64 -53.86 12.47
C ASP A 610 17.90 -55.00 11.76
N PHE A 611 16.67 -55.35 12.19
CA PHE A 611 15.91 -56.48 11.68
C PHE A 611 14.50 -56.09 11.27
N ASP A 612 14.02 -56.72 10.19
CA ASP A 612 12.67 -56.58 9.67
C ASP A 612 11.71 -57.51 10.41
N VAL A 613 10.68 -56.96 11.05
CA VAL A 613 9.69 -57.75 11.81
C VAL A 613 8.69 -58.52 10.92
N PHE A 614 8.60 -58.20 9.63
CA PHE A 614 7.68 -58.87 8.69
C PHE A 614 8.32 -60.10 8.05
N VAL A 615 9.62 -60.07 7.77
CA VAL A 615 10.35 -61.20 7.17
C VAL A 615 11.36 -61.88 8.10
N GLY A 616 11.69 -61.27 9.24
CA GLY A 616 12.62 -61.83 10.24
C GLY A 616 14.09 -61.83 9.82
N LEU A 617 14.45 -61.04 8.81
CA LEU A 617 15.80 -60.91 8.26
C LEU A 617 16.43 -59.55 8.63
N PRO A 618 17.76 -59.43 8.71
CA PRO A 618 18.41 -58.13 8.90
C PRO A 618 18.17 -57.21 7.71
N PHE A 619 18.08 -55.90 7.94
CA PHE A 619 18.03 -54.92 6.85
C PHE A 619 19.35 -54.89 6.07
N GLU A 620 19.30 -54.55 4.79
CA GLU A 620 20.51 -54.38 3.99
C GLU A 620 21.33 -53.18 4.52
N VAL A 621 22.59 -53.42 4.89
CA VAL A 621 23.49 -52.35 5.34
C VAL A 621 23.88 -51.52 4.12
N ALA A 622 23.40 -50.27 4.06
CA ALA A 622 23.85 -49.32 3.05
C ALA A 622 25.39 -49.24 3.09
N LYS A 623 26.06 -49.58 1.98
CA LYS A 623 27.48 -49.26 1.81
C LYS A 623 27.59 -47.74 1.78
N GLU A 624 28.11 -47.14 2.85
CA GLU A 624 28.54 -45.75 2.84
C GLU A 624 29.54 -45.57 1.69
N GLU A 625 29.17 -44.79 0.66
CA GLU A 625 30.15 -44.24 -0.26
C GLU A 625 31.09 -43.35 0.55
N GLU A 626 32.39 -43.68 0.55
CA GLU A 626 33.44 -42.83 1.09
C GLU A 626 33.34 -41.44 0.44
N VAL A 627 32.86 -40.47 1.21
CA VAL A 627 32.99 -39.05 0.89
C VAL A 627 34.48 -38.73 0.90
N VAL A 628 35.07 -38.66 -0.30
CA VAL A 628 36.44 -38.16 -0.48
C VAL A 628 36.47 -36.71 -0.02
N ALA A 629 37.13 -36.48 1.11
CA ALA A 629 37.41 -35.15 1.65
C ALA A 629 38.15 -34.29 0.62
N LYS A 630 37.58 -33.13 0.27
CA LYS A 630 38.27 -32.05 -0.44
C LYS A 630 39.36 -31.45 0.46
N PRO A 631 40.59 -31.20 -0.03
CA PRO A 631 41.57 -30.44 0.72
C PRO A 631 41.29 -28.94 0.65
N GLU A 632 41.52 -28.29 1.78
CA GLU A 632 41.56 -26.84 1.98
C GLU A 632 42.59 -26.18 1.05
N GLU A 633 42.22 -25.09 0.36
CA GLU A 633 43.19 -24.19 -0.26
C GLU A 633 43.25 -22.85 0.49
N SER A 634 44.43 -22.62 1.04
CA SER A 634 44.86 -21.40 1.70
C SER A 634 45.05 -20.23 0.72
N THR A 635 44.69 -19.06 1.21
CA THR A 635 45.07 -17.71 0.76
C THR A 635 46.46 -17.56 0.13
N THR A 636 46.57 -16.92 -1.03
CA THR A 636 47.40 -15.71 -1.27
C THR A 636 47.23 -15.18 -2.70
N MET A 637 46.90 -13.89 -2.84
CA MET A 637 47.13 -13.10 -4.06
C MET A 637 48.55 -12.53 -4.06
N PRO A 638 49.12 -12.20 -5.24
CA PRO A 638 49.22 -10.77 -5.55
C PRO A 638 49.05 -10.37 -7.04
N ALA A 639 48.31 -9.26 -7.22
CA ALA A 639 48.58 -8.06 -8.02
C ALA A 639 49.23 -8.09 -9.43
N THR A 640 48.47 -7.48 -10.36
CA THR A 640 48.84 -6.39 -11.31
C THR A 640 49.28 -6.65 -12.78
N THR A 641 48.49 -5.99 -13.65
CA THR A 641 48.83 -5.19 -14.86
C THR A 641 49.06 -5.85 -16.23
N GLY A 642 48.28 -5.39 -17.23
CA GLY A 642 48.75 -5.14 -18.60
C GLY A 642 48.13 -5.97 -19.73
N THR A 643 47.12 -5.43 -20.42
CA THR A 643 46.75 -5.69 -21.83
C THR A 643 47.86 -5.22 -22.80
N PRO A 644 47.93 -5.53 -24.13
CA PRO A 644 46.96 -6.18 -25.05
C PRO A 644 47.54 -7.16 -26.14
N THR A 645 46.64 -7.70 -26.98
CA THR A 645 46.82 -8.12 -28.41
C THR A 645 47.40 -9.50 -28.82
N ALA A 646 46.52 -10.26 -29.49
CA ALA A 646 46.70 -11.08 -30.72
C ALA A 646 47.73 -12.24 -30.81
N ALA A 647 47.15 -13.45 -30.77
CA ALA A 647 47.18 -14.50 -31.81
C ALA A 647 48.36 -15.49 -31.97
N THR A 648 47.94 -16.71 -32.36
CA THR A 648 48.67 -17.92 -32.83
C THR A 648 49.28 -18.79 -31.72
N GLY A 649 48.95 -20.08 -31.53
CA GLY A 649 48.20 -21.07 -32.31
C GLY A 649 49.09 -22.28 -32.58
N LYS A 650 48.72 -23.48 -32.10
CA LYS A 650 48.95 -24.81 -32.72
C LYS A 650 48.41 -25.97 -31.86
N THR A 651 47.13 -26.21 -32.05
CA THR A 651 46.54 -27.55 -32.16
C THR A 651 47.10 -28.25 -33.40
N PHE A 652 47.44 -29.54 -33.31
CA PHE A 652 47.72 -30.45 -34.44
C PHE A 652 46.58 -31.47 -34.49
N ALA A 653 45.72 -31.47 -35.53
CA ALA A 653 45.88 -32.04 -36.89
C ALA A 653 45.51 -33.54 -36.88
N THR A 654 44.64 -34.08 -37.75
CA THR A 654 44.47 -33.94 -39.22
C THR A 654 43.11 -34.53 -39.67
N PRO A 655 42.68 -34.49 -40.96
CA PRO A 655 42.90 -33.55 -42.08
C PRO A 655 41.56 -33.06 -42.71
N THR A 656 41.44 -31.81 -43.16
CA THR A 656 41.60 -31.34 -44.55
C THR A 656 40.65 -31.95 -45.60
N VAL A 657 39.65 -31.19 -46.03
CA VAL A 657 39.48 -30.76 -47.44
C VAL A 657 38.97 -29.32 -47.43
N GLY A 658 39.77 -28.40 -47.97
CA GLY A 658 39.38 -27.01 -48.23
C GLY A 658 39.06 -26.78 -49.71
N ASN A 659 38.10 -25.89 -49.94
CA ASN A 659 37.82 -25.10 -51.14
C ASN A 659 37.69 -25.80 -52.50
N LEU A 660 36.46 -25.87 -53.00
CA LEU A 660 36.15 -25.57 -54.40
C LEU A 660 34.83 -24.79 -54.46
N ALA A 661 34.84 -23.77 -55.31
CA ALA A 661 33.78 -22.79 -55.50
C ALA A 661 32.42 -23.42 -55.87
N MET A 662 31.35 -22.70 -55.52
CA MET A 662 30.02 -22.91 -56.07
C MET A 662 30.06 -23.04 -57.60
N LYS A 663 29.45 -24.12 -58.12
CA LYS A 663 28.44 -24.05 -59.18
C LYS A 663 27.77 -25.42 -59.34
N ASP A 664 26.46 -25.40 -59.14
CA ASP A 664 25.47 -26.37 -59.62
C ASP A 664 25.46 -27.77 -58.97
N ALA A 665 24.76 -27.90 -57.83
CA ALA A 665 23.96 -29.08 -57.48
C ALA A 665 23.03 -28.81 -56.29
N ALA A 666 22.15 -27.81 -56.43
CA ALA A 666 20.94 -27.70 -55.61
C ALA A 666 19.94 -28.75 -56.12
N PRO A 667 19.86 -29.93 -55.46
CA PRO A 667 18.59 -30.33 -54.83
C PRO A 667 18.71 -31.30 -53.61
N ALA A 668 19.88 -31.44 -52.96
CA ALA A 668 20.03 -32.37 -51.83
C ALA A 668 19.88 -31.72 -50.43
N ALA A 669 20.11 -30.41 -50.32
CA ALA A 669 20.00 -29.70 -49.03
C ALA A 669 18.55 -29.36 -48.66
N SER A 670 17.63 -29.31 -49.63
CA SER A 670 16.20 -29.04 -49.39
C SER A 670 15.38 -30.27 -48.97
N PHE A 671 15.95 -31.48 -49.03
CA PHE A 671 15.24 -32.71 -48.65
C PHE A 671 15.39 -33.05 -47.16
N ILE A 672 16.51 -32.64 -46.56
CA ILE A 672 16.79 -32.83 -45.13
C ILE A 672 16.13 -31.73 -44.29
N GLU A 673 15.99 -30.51 -44.83
CA GLU A 673 15.28 -29.42 -44.17
C GLU A 673 13.75 -29.59 -44.17
N GLU A 674 13.18 -30.43 -45.05
CA GLU A 674 11.71 -30.61 -45.13
C GLU A 674 11.20 -31.89 -44.44
N THR A 675 12.07 -32.77 -43.94
CA THR A 675 11.70 -34.05 -43.30
C THR A 675 11.94 -34.11 -41.79
N ALA A 676 12.62 -33.11 -41.20
CA ALA A 676 12.91 -33.04 -39.76
C ALA A 676 12.00 -32.04 -38.99
N ALA A 677 10.84 -31.67 -39.54
CA ALA A 677 9.86 -30.85 -38.85
C ALA A 677 8.89 -31.72 -38.02
N PRO A 678 8.56 -31.35 -36.76
CA PRO A 678 7.61 -32.10 -35.95
C PRO A 678 6.23 -32.07 -36.61
N GLY A 679 5.70 -33.25 -36.98
CA GLY A 679 4.32 -33.41 -37.46
C GLY A 679 4.10 -33.91 -38.90
N LYS A 680 5.11 -34.40 -39.63
CA LYS A 680 4.91 -35.11 -40.92
C LYS A 680 5.29 -36.59 -40.79
N THR A 681 4.28 -37.47 -40.81
CA THR A 681 4.45 -38.92 -40.95
C THR A 681 4.56 -39.32 -42.42
N MET A 682 5.50 -40.23 -42.76
CA MET A 682 5.57 -40.82 -44.11
C MET A 682 4.25 -41.54 -44.44
N THR A 683 3.74 -41.37 -45.65
CA THR A 683 2.58 -42.14 -46.11
C THR A 683 2.99 -43.57 -46.48
N LYS A 684 2.03 -44.49 -46.54
CA LYS A 684 2.30 -45.89 -46.90
C LYS A 684 3.01 -46.00 -48.27
N GLU A 685 2.64 -45.13 -49.22
CA GLU A 685 3.27 -45.08 -50.54
C GLU A 685 4.75 -44.66 -50.47
N GLU A 686 5.13 -43.83 -49.51
CA GLU A 686 6.52 -43.37 -49.31
C GLU A 686 7.38 -44.44 -48.62
N VAL A 687 6.79 -45.22 -47.71
CA VAL A 687 7.43 -46.40 -47.09
C VAL A 687 7.64 -47.51 -48.12
N ASP A 688 6.63 -47.81 -48.94
CA ASP A 688 6.72 -48.83 -49.99
C ASP A 688 7.75 -48.44 -51.07
N ALA A 689 7.79 -47.16 -51.47
CA ALA A 689 8.80 -46.64 -52.40
C ALA A 689 10.23 -46.70 -51.82
N TYR A 690 10.37 -46.50 -50.50
CA TYR A 690 11.66 -46.62 -49.84
C TYR A 690 12.13 -48.08 -49.76
N ILE A 691 11.23 -49.02 -49.44
CA ILE A 691 11.56 -50.46 -49.42
C ILE A 691 11.96 -50.94 -50.83
N ASP A 692 11.23 -50.51 -51.86
CA ASP A 692 11.51 -50.84 -53.26
C ASP A 692 12.88 -50.36 -53.76
N ALA A 693 13.33 -49.20 -53.27
CA ALA A 693 14.60 -48.59 -53.66
C ALA A 693 15.81 -49.20 -52.94
N ASN A 694 15.62 -49.76 -51.75
CA ASN A 694 16.72 -50.07 -50.83
C ASN A 694 16.92 -51.55 -50.53
N PHE A 695 15.92 -52.41 -50.74
CA PHE A 695 15.99 -53.84 -50.45
C PHE A 695 15.75 -54.66 -51.73
N LYS A 696 16.39 -55.83 -51.85
CA LYS A 696 16.28 -56.71 -53.02
C LYS A 696 16.17 -58.17 -52.59
N GLY A 697 15.51 -59.02 -53.39
CA GLY A 697 15.36 -60.44 -53.08
C GLY A 697 14.43 -60.72 -51.91
N ASP A 698 14.71 -61.76 -51.12
CA ASP A 698 13.83 -62.22 -50.02
C ASP A 698 13.65 -61.18 -48.89
N GLU A 699 14.65 -60.34 -48.64
CA GLU A 699 14.59 -59.25 -47.64
C GLU A 699 13.53 -58.21 -48.00
N LYS A 700 13.42 -57.87 -49.29
CA LYS A 700 12.39 -56.95 -49.78
C LYS A 700 11.00 -57.49 -49.51
N THR A 701 10.77 -58.78 -49.77
CA THR A 701 9.47 -59.42 -49.56
C THR A 701 9.10 -59.46 -48.07
N LYS A 702 10.06 -59.74 -47.18
CA LYS A 702 9.84 -59.72 -45.73
C LYS A 702 9.54 -58.32 -45.19
N MET A 703 10.26 -57.30 -45.67
CA MET A 703 10.05 -55.91 -45.24
C MET A 703 8.72 -55.34 -45.75
N THR A 704 8.29 -55.71 -46.97
CA THR A 704 6.96 -55.35 -47.47
C THR A 704 5.84 -56.07 -46.68
N GLU A 705 5.98 -57.36 -46.34
CA GLU A 705 4.99 -58.09 -45.52
C GLU A 705 4.91 -57.54 -44.08
N PHE A 706 6.06 -57.18 -43.50
CA PHE A 706 6.14 -56.53 -42.18
C PHE A 706 5.42 -55.18 -42.16
N ALA A 707 5.73 -54.28 -43.13
CA ALA A 707 5.11 -52.97 -43.21
C ALA A 707 3.58 -53.04 -43.41
N GLU A 708 3.08 -53.98 -44.22
CA GLU A 708 1.63 -54.17 -44.41
C GLU A 708 0.90 -54.70 -43.17
N LEU A 709 1.48 -55.65 -42.44
CA LEU A 709 0.91 -56.21 -41.20
C LEU A 709 0.98 -55.21 -40.04
N PHE A 710 2.01 -54.36 -40.02
CA PHE A 710 2.26 -53.38 -38.97
C PHE A 710 1.40 -52.12 -39.09
N LEU A 711 1.10 -51.67 -40.33
CA LEU A 711 0.31 -50.45 -40.58
C LEU A 711 -1.21 -50.68 -40.63
N LYS A 712 -1.69 -51.93 -40.66
CA LYS A 712 -3.12 -52.27 -40.58
C LYS A 712 -3.55 -52.57 -39.13
N PRO A 713 -4.77 -52.21 -38.69
CA PRO A 713 -5.31 -52.65 -37.41
C PRO A 713 -5.49 -54.18 -37.42
N LEU A 714 -4.67 -54.92 -36.66
CA LEU A 714 -4.71 -56.38 -36.60
C LEU A 714 -5.96 -56.87 -35.82
N ARG A 715 -6.94 -57.45 -36.53
CA ARG A 715 -8.23 -57.87 -35.94
C ARG A 715 -8.32 -59.36 -35.59
N ASN A 716 -7.39 -60.22 -36.04
CA ASN A 716 -7.42 -61.66 -35.73
C ASN A 716 -6.10 -62.19 -35.11
N ALA A 717 -6.18 -63.28 -34.34
CA ALA A 717 -5.05 -63.86 -33.61
C ALA A 717 -3.99 -64.53 -34.50
N ALA A 718 -4.36 -65.00 -35.69
CA ALA A 718 -3.44 -65.64 -36.64
C ALA A 718 -2.49 -64.63 -37.32
N GLU A 719 -3.00 -63.44 -37.67
CA GLU A 719 -2.21 -62.33 -38.21
C GLU A 719 -1.28 -61.73 -37.15
N ARG A 720 -1.74 -61.69 -35.89
CA ARG A 720 -0.91 -61.28 -34.74
C ARG A 720 0.27 -62.23 -34.52
N GLN A 721 0.03 -63.54 -34.53
CA GLN A 721 1.11 -64.51 -34.35
C GLN A 721 2.08 -64.50 -35.54
N LYS A 722 1.58 -64.25 -36.76
CA LYS A 722 2.44 -64.01 -37.93
C LYS A 722 3.39 -62.83 -37.73
N LEU A 723 2.90 -61.69 -37.23
CA LEU A 723 3.74 -60.51 -36.98
C LEU A 723 4.77 -60.78 -35.87
N ILE A 724 4.38 -61.47 -34.79
CA ILE A 724 5.29 -61.84 -33.69
C ILE A 724 6.41 -62.76 -34.19
N ASN A 725 6.09 -63.78 -35.00
CA ASN A 725 7.11 -64.68 -35.54
C ASN A 725 8.04 -63.96 -36.52
N LEU A 726 7.52 -63.01 -37.31
CA LEU A 726 8.33 -62.18 -38.22
C LEU A 726 9.26 -61.23 -37.45
N LEU A 727 8.77 -60.65 -36.34
CA LEU A 727 9.56 -59.83 -35.41
C LEU A 727 10.67 -60.65 -34.74
N ASP A 728 10.37 -61.87 -34.28
CA ASP A 728 11.36 -62.81 -33.74
C ASP A 728 12.45 -63.16 -34.75
N GLU A 729 12.09 -63.27 -36.03
CA GLU A 729 13.04 -63.57 -37.11
C GLU A 729 13.91 -62.36 -37.48
N MET A 730 13.33 -61.14 -37.49
CA MET A 730 14.04 -59.89 -37.79
C MET A 730 14.95 -59.41 -36.65
N LEU A 731 14.54 -59.63 -35.40
CA LEU A 731 15.31 -59.24 -34.21
C LEU A 731 16.39 -60.28 -33.85
N LYS A 732 16.45 -61.39 -34.59
CA LYS A 732 17.37 -62.49 -34.36
C LYS A 732 18.81 -62.03 -34.63
N GLY A 733 19.55 -61.76 -33.54
CA GLY A 733 20.96 -61.37 -33.60
C GLY A 733 21.23 -59.87 -33.55
N GLN A 734 20.23 -59.01 -33.29
CA GLN A 734 20.44 -57.59 -33.04
C GLN A 734 20.50 -57.27 -31.54
N THR A 735 21.51 -56.49 -31.13
CA THR A 735 21.67 -55.99 -29.76
C THR A 735 21.42 -54.48 -29.72
N PHE A 736 20.48 -54.04 -28.88
CA PHE A 736 20.25 -52.62 -28.61
C PHE A 736 20.88 -52.26 -27.26
N GLU A 737 21.51 -51.09 -27.16
CA GLU A 737 22.06 -50.57 -25.90
C GLU A 737 20.97 -50.57 -24.82
N GLY A 738 21.17 -51.36 -23.76
CA GLY A 738 20.24 -51.50 -22.63
C GLY A 738 19.13 -52.55 -22.78
N MET A 739 19.05 -53.31 -23.89
CA MET A 739 18.06 -54.38 -24.06
C MET A 739 18.64 -55.59 -24.80
N GLU A 740 19.11 -56.59 -24.07
CA GLU A 740 19.56 -57.88 -24.63
C GLU A 740 18.41 -58.90 -24.68
N ASN A 741 18.25 -59.60 -25.81
CA ASN A 741 17.34 -60.74 -26.03
C ASN A 741 15.83 -60.46 -25.84
N ILE A 742 15.32 -59.35 -26.38
CA ILE A 742 13.87 -59.13 -26.48
C ILE A 742 13.22 -60.17 -27.40
N THR A 743 12.20 -60.85 -26.90
CA THR A 743 11.35 -61.74 -27.70
C THR A 743 10.40 -60.93 -28.58
N GLY A 744 10.05 -61.43 -29.75
CA GLY A 744 9.11 -60.81 -30.69
C GLY A 744 7.75 -60.55 -30.06
N GLN A 745 7.39 -61.29 -29.00
CA GLN A 745 6.18 -61.12 -28.22
C GLN A 745 6.25 -59.91 -27.27
N GLN A 746 7.42 -59.67 -26.66
CA GLN A 746 7.70 -58.46 -25.88
C GLN A 746 7.80 -57.23 -26.80
N ALA A 747 8.47 -57.35 -27.94
CA ALA A 747 8.53 -56.30 -28.96
C ALA A 747 7.14 -55.91 -29.46
N TYR A 748 6.27 -56.89 -29.74
CA TYR A 748 4.88 -56.65 -30.13
C TYR A 748 4.09 -55.93 -29.03
N GLY A 749 4.31 -56.26 -27.76
CA GLY A 749 3.69 -55.57 -26.61
C GLY A 749 4.04 -54.09 -26.54
N TYR A 750 5.33 -53.76 -26.67
CA TYR A 750 5.81 -52.37 -26.71
C TYR A 750 5.30 -51.61 -27.93
N ILE A 751 5.37 -52.24 -29.11
CA ILE A 751 4.87 -51.67 -30.36
C ILE A 751 3.39 -51.31 -30.23
N ASN A 752 2.55 -52.17 -29.64
CA ASN A 752 1.11 -51.95 -29.62
C ASN A 752 0.71 -50.72 -28.78
N LEU A 753 1.52 -50.35 -27.78
CA LEU A 753 1.36 -49.18 -26.92
C LEU A 753 1.82 -47.86 -27.58
N MET A 754 2.57 -47.93 -28.68
CA MET A 754 3.06 -46.74 -29.40
C MET A 754 1.97 -46.09 -30.26
N ASP A 755 2.01 -44.77 -30.38
CA ASP A 755 1.19 -44.04 -31.34
C ASP A 755 1.64 -44.31 -32.79
N LYS A 756 0.78 -43.94 -33.75
CA LYS A 756 0.99 -44.23 -35.18
C LYS A 756 2.28 -43.62 -35.75
N ASN A 757 2.72 -42.47 -35.24
CA ASN A 757 3.90 -41.77 -35.72
C ASN A 757 5.18 -42.40 -35.14
N ALA A 758 5.17 -42.75 -33.84
CA ALA A 758 6.26 -43.48 -33.18
C ALA A 758 6.46 -44.89 -33.77
N LYS A 759 5.36 -45.59 -34.11
CA LYS A 759 5.39 -46.87 -34.85
C LYS A 759 6.13 -46.74 -36.18
N LEU A 760 5.86 -45.66 -36.91
CA LEU A 760 6.47 -45.43 -38.21
C LEU A 760 7.97 -45.10 -38.10
N GLU A 761 8.36 -44.30 -37.10
CA GLU A 761 9.76 -43.99 -36.80
C GLU A 761 10.56 -45.25 -36.41
N MET A 762 9.95 -46.15 -35.63
CA MET A 762 10.54 -47.45 -35.30
C MET A 762 10.73 -48.32 -36.55
N LEU A 763 9.77 -48.32 -37.47
CA LEU A 763 9.90 -49.01 -38.76
C LEU A 763 11.09 -48.46 -39.56
N THR A 764 11.24 -47.15 -39.61
CA THR A 764 12.39 -46.48 -40.26
C THR A 764 13.72 -46.87 -39.62
N LYS A 765 13.80 -46.94 -38.28
CA LYS A 765 15.03 -47.34 -37.56
C LYS A 765 15.38 -48.82 -37.75
N ILE A 766 14.39 -49.71 -37.80
CA ILE A 766 14.61 -51.14 -38.08
C ILE A 766 15.10 -51.35 -39.52
N ILE A 767 14.54 -50.59 -40.47
CA ILE A 767 14.96 -50.54 -41.87
C ILE A 767 16.39 -50.01 -42.02
N GLU A 768 16.80 -49.04 -41.19
CA GLU A 768 18.18 -48.52 -41.14
C GLU A 768 19.16 -49.52 -40.48
N ALA A 769 18.72 -50.27 -39.46
CA ALA A 769 19.52 -51.27 -38.77
C ALA A 769 19.82 -52.51 -39.63
N ASP A 770 18.85 -52.98 -40.43
CA ASP A 770 19.03 -54.11 -41.37
C ASP A 770 20.09 -53.78 -42.45
N LYS A 771 20.16 -52.52 -42.87
CA LYS A 771 21.17 -52.00 -43.81
C LYS A 771 22.61 -52.02 -43.30
N ALA A 772 22.82 -52.09 -41.98
CA ALA A 772 24.16 -52.07 -41.37
C ALA A 772 24.90 -53.41 -41.45
N GLY A 773 24.22 -54.51 -41.83
CA GLY A 773 24.86 -55.76 -42.25
C GLY A 773 25.86 -56.37 -41.26
N VAL A 774 25.60 -56.33 -39.96
CA VAL A 774 26.49 -56.92 -38.95
C VAL A 774 26.09 -58.37 -38.69
N THR A 775 26.96 -59.31 -39.08
CA THR A 775 26.89 -60.74 -38.71
C THR A 775 27.85 -61.02 -37.54
N PRO A 776 27.55 -62.00 -36.66
CA PRO A 776 28.27 -62.21 -35.40
C PRO A 776 29.56 -63.05 -35.59
N GLY A 777 30.57 -62.75 -34.77
CA GLY A 777 31.71 -63.62 -34.52
C GLY A 777 32.27 -63.37 -33.13
N THR A 778 32.03 -64.30 -32.20
CA THR A 778 32.54 -64.29 -30.83
C THR A 778 34.04 -64.66 -30.76
N PRO A 779 34.65 -64.54 -29.57
CA PRO A 779 35.85 -63.75 -29.29
C PRO A 779 37.15 -64.45 -29.70
N GLU A 780 38.29 -63.74 -29.75
CA GLU A 780 39.56 -64.34 -29.31
C GLU A 780 40.64 -63.29 -28.94
N PRO A 781 41.65 -63.69 -28.13
CA PRO A 781 42.41 -62.83 -27.24
C PRO A 781 43.71 -62.29 -27.84
N THR A 782 44.36 -61.44 -27.05
CA THR A 782 45.56 -60.65 -27.29
C THR A 782 46.77 -61.38 -27.92
N LYS A 783 47.38 -60.69 -28.92
CA LYS A 783 48.78 -60.67 -29.43
C LYS A 783 49.76 -61.77 -28.99
N PRO A 784 50.57 -62.32 -29.93
CA PRO A 784 51.80 -61.62 -30.35
C PRO A 784 52.22 -61.79 -31.84
N GLN A 785 53.07 -60.88 -32.32
CA GLN A 785 53.84 -60.96 -33.59
C GLN A 785 55.01 -61.97 -33.48
N PRO A 786 55.70 -62.38 -34.56
CA PRO A 786 55.28 -62.91 -35.87
C PRO A 786 55.91 -64.31 -36.16
N THR A 787 55.35 -65.11 -37.07
CA THR A 787 56.04 -66.31 -37.60
C THR A 787 56.81 -66.04 -38.90
N LYS A 788 58.05 -66.53 -38.96
CA LYS A 788 58.67 -67.07 -40.19
C LYS A 788 58.57 -68.61 -40.16
N PRO A 789 58.68 -69.31 -41.31
CA PRO A 789 57.96 -70.56 -41.56
C PRO A 789 58.78 -71.83 -41.31
N GLY A 790 58.06 -72.93 -41.03
CA GLY A 790 58.48 -74.27 -41.42
C GLY A 790 58.27 -75.40 -40.39
N THR A 791 57.56 -76.43 -40.87
CA THR A 791 57.71 -77.88 -40.60
C THR A 791 57.07 -78.58 -39.39
N THR A 792 56.10 -79.44 -39.74
CA THR A 792 55.85 -80.86 -39.37
C THR A 792 55.50 -81.29 -37.94
N ASP A 793 54.25 -81.76 -37.83
CA ASP A 793 53.77 -83.04 -37.23
C ASP A 793 53.84 -83.29 -35.70
N PRO A 794 52.95 -84.19 -35.18
CA PRO A 794 52.00 -83.88 -34.09
C PRO A 794 52.24 -84.67 -32.78
N VAL A 795 51.68 -84.23 -31.65
CA VAL A 795 51.37 -85.11 -30.49
C VAL A 795 50.12 -84.65 -29.73
N GLU A 796 49.34 -85.67 -29.37
CA GLU A 796 48.04 -85.82 -28.68
C GLU A 796 47.87 -85.21 -27.26
N PRO A 797 46.62 -85.22 -26.73
CA PRO A 797 46.09 -84.31 -25.70
C PRO A 797 45.92 -84.94 -24.31
N GLU A 798 45.56 -84.11 -23.32
CA GLU A 798 44.88 -84.57 -22.09
C GLU A 798 43.69 -83.64 -21.75
N LEU A 799 42.56 -84.29 -21.40
CA LEU A 799 41.31 -83.75 -20.86
C LEU A 799 41.47 -83.29 -19.39
N PRO A 800 40.52 -82.52 -18.85
CA PRO A 800 39.56 -83.21 -17.97
C PRO A 800 38.10 -82.72 -18.06
N ASP A 801 37.24 -83.64 -17.64
CA ASP A 801 35.80 -83.57 -17.43
C ASP A 801 35.39 -82.60 -16.31
N GLU A 802 34.22 -81.95 -16.43
CA GLU A 802 33.28 -81.74 -15.33
C GLU A 802 31.88 -81.35 -15.85
N GLU A 803 30.85 -82.06 -15.37
CA GLU A 803 29.42 -81.92 -15.74
C GLU A 803 28.74 -80.72 -15.03
N PRO A 804 27.63 -80.16 -15.57
CA PRO A 804 27.00 -78.96 -15.01
C PRO A 804 26.03 -79.26 -13.85
N VAL A 805 26.19 -78.50 -12.76
CA VAL A 805 25.33 -78.50 -11.56
C VAL A 805 24.16 -77.52 -11.76
N VAL A 806 22.94 -77.96 -11.47
CA VAL A 806 21.72 -77.12 -11.39
C VAL A 806 21.81 -76.25 -10.12
N PRO A 807 21.66 -74.91 -10.16
CA PRO A 807 21.69 -74.12 -8.93
C PRO A 807 20.38 -74.27 -8.15
N GLU A 808 20.50 -74.62 -6.86
CA GLU A 808 19.40 -74.60 -5.90
C GLU A 808 18.94 -73.16 -5.61
N PRO A 809 17.67 -72.95 -5.21
CA PRO A 809 17.15 -71.64 -4.83
C PRO A 809 17.88 -71.09 -3.60
N VAL A 810 18.52 -69.93 -3.74
CA VAL A 810 19.18 -69.22 -2.63
C VAL A 810 18.10 -68.51 -1.83
N LEU A 811 17.95 -68.84 -0.55
CA LEU A 811 17.08 -68.12 0.38
C LEU A 811 17.61 -66.68 0.56
N PRO A 812 16.75 -65.64 0.53
CA PRO A 812 17.18 -64.28 0.82
C PRO A 812 17.78 -64.18 2.22
N THR A 813 18.89 -63.46 2.37
CA THR A 813 19.66 -63.34 3.62
C THR A 813 19.55 -61.97 4.29
N VAL A 814 18.96 -61.00 3.59
CA VAL A 814 18.66 -59.63 4.05
C VAL A 814 17.27 -59.22 3.57
N SER A 815 16.62 -58.27 4.25
CA SER A 815 15.35 -57.67 3.81
C SER A 815 15.60 -56.64 2.70
N GLU A 816 14.67 -56.59 1.74
CA GLU A 816 14.63 -55.58 0.67
C GLU A 816 14.02 -54.24 1.14
N SER A 817 13.41 -54.20 2.33
CA SER A 817 12.88 -52.97 2.92
C SER A 817 13.90 -52.33 3.88
N SER A 818 13.61 -51.11 4.35
CA SER A 818 14.40 -50.42 5.36
C SER A 818 13.64 -50.23 6.68
N TYR A 819 14.38 -49.97 7.77
CA TYR A 819 13.77 -49.63 9.07
C TYR A 819 12.77 -48.47 8.97
N ASN A 820 13.11 -47.42 8.21
CA ASN A 820 12.24 -46.25 8.06
C ASN A 820 10.97 -46.58 7.26
N GLU A 821 11.06 -47.45 6.24
CA GLU A 821 9.91 -47.93 5.49
C GLU A 821 8.98 -48.77 6.37
N ASN A 822 9.51 -49.67 7.19
CA ASN A 822 8.70 -50.46 8.13
C ASN A 822 8.01 -49.57 9.19
N VAL A 823 8.71 -48.57 9.72
CA VAL A 823 8.17 -47.60 10.67
C VAL A 823 7.04 -46.78 10.03
N ALA A 824 7.23 -46.33 8.79
CA ALA A 824 6.19 -45.61 8.03
C ALA A 824 5.00 -46.52 7.70
N LEU A 825 5.25 -47.77 7.30
CA LEU A 825 4.21 -48.77 6.98
C LEU A 825 3.32 -49.10 8.18
N LEU A 826 3.91 -49.14 9.38
CA LEU A 826 3.20 -49.32 10.64
C LEU A 826 2.50 -48.04 11.13
N GLY A 827 2.64 -46.91 10.43
CA GLY A 827 2.01 -45.64 10.78
C GLY A 827 2.61 -44.97 12.02
N VAL A 828 3.88 -45.26 12.34
CA VAL A 828 4.56 -44.69 13.51
C VAL A 828 4.84 -43.22 13.28
N ALA A 829 4.35 -42.38 14.20
CA ALA A 829 4.64 -40.96 14.23
C ALA A 829 5.11 -40.52 15.63
N ASP A 830 5.85 -39.41 15.67
CA ASP A 830 6.41 -38.83 16.89
C ASP A 830 5.80 -37.44 17.13
N LEU A 831 5.21 -37.24 18.31
CA LEU A 831 4.67 -35.94 18.72
C LEU A 831 5.75 -34.86 18.79
N ALA A 832 7.02 -35.20 18.95
CA ALA A 832 8.12 -34.23 18.90
C ALA A 832 8.44 -33.75 17.47
N ARG A 833 8.06 -34.52 16.44
CA ARG A 833 8.44 -34.30 15.03
C ARG A 833 7.17 -34.11 14.18
N PRO A 834 6.59 -32.90 14.14
CA PRO A 834 5.45 -32.65 13.27
C PRO A 834 5.87 -32.69 11.80
N SER A 835 4.92 -33.05 10.93
CA SER A 835 5.09 -33.01 9.47
C SER A 835 4.77 -31.62 8.91
N VAL A 836 3.87 -30.87 9.56
CA VAL A 836 3.55 -29.49 9.21
C VAL A 836 3.36 -28.66 10.48
N ILE A 837 3.90 -27.44 10.50
CA ILE A 837 3.61 -26.41 11.49
C ILE A 837 2.80 -25.30 10.81
N ASN A 838 1.56 -25.11 11.24
CA ASN A 838 0.68 -24.05 10.76
C ASN A 838 0.64 -22.93 11.80
N ILE A 839 1.13 -21.74 11.44
CA ILE A 839 1.07 -20.56 12.30
C ILE A 839 -0.01 -19.63 11.76
N TYR A 840 -1.01 -19.29 12.57
CA TYR A 840 -2.12 -18.43 12.17
C TYR A 840 -1.90 -17.00 12.70
N PRO A 841 -1.45 -16.03 11.88
CA PRO A 841 -1.24 -14.67 12.33
C PRO A 841 -2.58 -13.95 12.57
N LYS A 842 -2.60 -12.98 13.47
CA LYS A 842 -3.79 -12.12 13.68
C LYS A 842 -4.05 -11.16 12.52
N ASN A 843 -3.01 -10.60 11.95
CA ASN A 843 -3.05 -9.64 10.84
C ASN A 843 -1.68 -9.60 10.14
N PHE A 844 -1.55 -8.80 9.07
CA PHE A 844 -0.31 -8.75 8.29
C PHE A 844 0.89 -8.18 9.07
N GLU A 845 0.67 -7.21 9.94
CA GLU A 845 1.76 -6.66 10.78
C GLU A 845 2.28 -7.72 11.78
N ALA A 846 1.36 -8.51 12.34
CA ALA A 846 1.70 -9.66 13.17
C ALA A 846 2.43 -10.74 12.37
N LYS A 847 2.04 -10.95 11.11
CA LYS A 847 2.73 -11.85 10.19
C LYS A 847 4.16 -11.40 9.91
N ASP A 848 4.39 -10.13 9.60
CA ASP A 848 5.74 -9.59 9.40
C ASP A 848 6.62 -9.81 10.64
N THR A 849 6.03 -9.75 11.83
CA THR A 849 6.71 -10.04 13.10
C THR A 849 7.07 -11.53 13.22
N ILE A 850 6.18 -12.43 12.79
CA ILE A 850 6.44 -13.88 12.76
C ILE A 850 7.51 -14.23 11.71
N GLN A 851 7.51 -13.57 10.56
CA GLN A 851 8.56 -13.75 9.54
C GLN A 851 9.93 -13.37 10.09
N LYS A 852 10.04 -12.22 10.77
CA LYS A 852 11.27 -11.83 11.48
C LYS A 852 11.70 -12.84 12.55
N PHE A 853 10.75 -13.42 13.27
CA PHE A 853 11.05 -14.47 14.25
C PHE A 853 11.69 -15.71 13.58
N ILE A 854 11.20 -16.12 12.40
CA ILE A 854 11.80 -17.21 11.61
C ILE A 854 13.18 -16.82 11.07
N GLU A 855 13.34 -15.59 10.56
CA GLU A 855 14.63 -15.06 10.09
C GLU A 855 15.68 -15.04 11.22
N GLU A 856 15.29 -14.65 12.43
CA GLU A 856 16.16 -14.66 13.61
C GLU A 856 16.58 -16.09 14.01
N TYR A 857 15.66 -17.05 13.95
CA TYR A 857 15.97 -18.46 14.14
C TYR A 857 16.96 -18.97 13.08
N ASN A 858 16.70 -18.69 11.80
CA ASN A 858 17.57 -19.08 10.70
C ASN A 858 18.97 -18.47 10.86
N ALA A 859 19.06 -17.18 11.17
CA ALA A 859 20.33 -16.50 11.41
C ALA A 859 21.12 -17.13 12.57
N LYS A 860 20.44 -17.53 13.65
CA LYS A 860 21.07 -18.21 14.79
C LYS A 860 21.63 -19.57 14.37
N VAL A 861 20.83 -20.36 13.66
CA VAL A 861 21.17 -21.73 13.23
C VAL A 861 22.30 -21.73 12.19
N THR A 862 22.28 -20.78 11.25
CA THR A 862 23.39 -20.54 10.32
C THR A 862 24.66 -20.11 11.04
N ALA A 863 24.56 -19.24 12.06
CA ALA A 863 25.71 -18.84 12.86
C ALA A 863 26.32 -20.00 13.68
N GLU A 864 25.53 -21.03 14.01
CA GLU A 864 25.98 -22.27 14.63
C GLU A 864 26.57 -23.28 13.62
N GLY A 865 26.59 -22.96 12.32
CA GLY A 865 27.11 -23.81 11.26
C GLY A 865 26.20 -24.96 10.85
N LYS A 866 24.90 -24.89 11.18
CA LYS A 866 23.89 -25.92 10.89
C LYS A 866 22.93 -25.44 9.81
N GLU A 867 23.44 -25.08 8.63
CA GLU A 867 22.64 -24.53 7.53
C GLU A 867 21.50 -25.45 7.09
N GLU A 868 21.64 -26.76 7.28
CA GLU A 868 20.61 -27.77 7.03
C GLU A 868 19.37 -27.68 7.95
N ASN A 869 19.44 -26.91 9.04
CA ASN A 869 18.36 -26.76 10.02
C ASN A 869 17.56 -25.46 9.84
N THR A 870 17.85 -24.67 8.81
CA THR A 870 17.07 -23.47 8.50
C THR A 870 15.64 -23.82 8.11
N ILE A 871 14.72 -22.92 8.41
CA ILE A 871 13.31 -23.03 8.08
C ILE A 871 12.98 -22.21 6.83
N GLU A 872 12.53 -22.92 5.81
CA GLU A 872 11.97 -22.36 4.59
C GLU A 872 10.45 -22.56 4.59
N TYR A 873 9.72 -21.55 4.09
CA TYR A 873 8.26 -21.59 4.01
C TYR A 873 7.77 -20.80 2.80
N THR A 874 6.55 -21.09 2.34
CA THR A 874 5.94 -20.35 1.23
C THR A 874 4.73 -19.55 1.70
N ASP A 875 4.67 -18.27 1.33
CA ASP A 875 3.61 -17.35 1.72
C ASP A 875 2.80 -16.79 0.53
N TYR A 876 1.92 -17.63 -0.01
CA TYR A 876 1.09 -17.27 -1.18
C TYR A 876 0.14 -16.09 -0.91
N ILE A 877 -0.54 -16.12 0.23
CA ILE A 877 -1.49 -15.08 0.61
C ILE A 877 -0.76 -13.76 0.91
N GLY A 878 0.42 -13.84 1.53
CA GLY A 878 1.31 -12.70 1.71
C GLY A 878 1.59 -11.97 0.41
N LEU A 879 1.97 -12.73 -0.61
CA LEU A 879 2.32 -12.21 -1.93
C LEU A 879 1.13 -11.55 -2.63
N ILE A 880 -0.03 -12.22 -2.63
CA ILE A 880 -1.26 -11.71 -3.25
C ILE A 880 -1.73 -10.43 -2.55
N MET A 881 -1.83 -10.45 -1.22
CA MET A 881 -2.33 -9.32 -0.44
C MET A 881 -1.36 -8.14 -0.42
N SER A 882 -0.04 -8.39 -0.43
CA SER A 882 0.96 -7.33 -0.60
C SER A 882 0.78 -6.64 -1.95
N SER A 883 0.51 -7.40 -3.02
CA SER A 883 0.24 -6.85 -4.35
C SER A 883 -1.05 -6.03 -4.39
N VAL A 884 -2.14 -6.52 -3.79
CA VAL A 884 -3.41 -5.77 -3.67
C VAL A 884 -3.21 -4.46 -2.90
N THR A 885 -2.51 -4.53 -1.75
CA THR A 885 -2.20 -3.35 -0.92
C THR A 885 -1.35 -2.34 -1.69
N LYS A 886 -0.34 -2.79 -2.44
CA LYS A 886 0.47 -1.92 -3.30
C LYS A 886 -0.35 -1.21 -4.37
N ILE A 887 -1.25 -1.93 -5.06
CA ILE A 887 -2.12 -1.35 -6.10
C ILE A 887 -3.01 -0.25 -5.50
N ILE A 888 -3.64 -0.51 -4.36
CA ILE A 888 -4.50 0.46 -3.68
C ILE A 888 -3.71 1.69 -3.22
N ASN A 889 -2.50 1.50 -2.70
CA ASN A 889 -1.63 2.60 -2.31
C ASN A 889 -1.25 3.47 -3.52
N ILE A 890 -0.93 2.85 -4.67
CA ILE A 890 -0.67 3.58 -5.92
C ILE A 890 -1.88 4.41 -6.34
N VAL A 891 -3.08 3.82 -6.37
CA VAL A 891 -4.32 4.55 -6.69
C VAL A 891 -4.55 5.70 -5.72
N SER A 892 -4.33 5.47 -4.42
CA SER A 892 -4.48 6.50 -3.38
C SER A 892 -3.51 7.67 -3.59
N TYR A 893 -2.24 7.40 -3.90
CA TYR A 893 -1.25 8.45 -4.19
C TYR A 893 -1.58 9.24 -5.44
N VAL A 894 -2.07 8.58 -6.50
CA VAL A 894 -2.52 9.27 -7.72
C VAL A 894 -3.69 10.20 -7.43
N LEU A 895 -4.68 9.75 -6.64
CA LEU A 895 -5.82 10.58 -6.23
C LEU A 895 -5.39 11.77 -5.37
N ILE A 896 -4.48 11.56 -4.40
CA ILE A 896 -3.91 12.63 -3.57
C ILE A 896 -3.17 13.66 -4.43
N ALA A 897 -2.44 13.23 -5.47
CA ALA A 897 -1.75 14.12 -6.40
C ALA A 897 -2.73 15.02 -7.18
N PHE A 898 -3.82 14.46 -7.71
CA PHE A 898 -4.85 15.24 -8.40
C PHE A 898 -5.49 16.30 -7.50
N VAL A 899 -5.77 15.95 -6.25
CA VAL A 899 -6.42 16.92 -5.36
C VAL A 899 -5.46 17.96 -4.82
N SER A 900 -4.17 17.64 -4.72
CA SER A 900 -3.14 18.65 -4.44
C SER A 900 -3.19 19.80 -5.46
N ILE A 901 -3.46 19.49 -6.75
CA ILE A 901 -3.67 20.50 -7.80
C ILE A 901 -4.94 21.32 -7.53
N SER A 902 -6.07 20.68 -7.20
CA SER A 902 -7.33 21.37 -6.89
C SER A 902 -7.20 22.31 -5.69
N LEU A 903 -6.36 21.96 -4.72
CA LEU A 903 -6.09 22.77 -3.54
C LEU A 903 -5.23 23.99 -3.88
N VAL A 904 -4.23 23.85 -4.77
CA VAL A 904 -3.48 24.99 -5.31
C VAL A 904 -4.41 25.95 -6.06
N VAL A 905 -5.27 25.45 -6.94
CA VAL A 905 -6.24 26.29 -7.68
C VAL A 905 -7.18 27.03 -6.72
N SER A 906 -7.65 26.34 -5.67
CA SER A 906 -8.48 26.94 -4.62
C SER A 906 -7.75 28.08 -3.89
N SER A 907 -6.47 27.89 -3.55
CA SER A 907 -5.65 28.91 -2.88
C SER A 907 -5.44 30.17 -3.72
N ILE A 908 -5.22 30.03 -5.03
CA ILE A 908 -5.08 31.15 -5.96
C ILE A 908 -6.40 31.95 -6.03
N MET A 909 -7.53 31.25 -6.13
CA MET A 909 -8.85 31.87 -6.17
C MET A 909 -9.13 32.68 -4.90
N ILE A 910 -8.79 32.14 -3.73
CA ILE A 910 -8.88 32.84 -2.45
C ILE A 910 -7.99 34.09 -2.43
N GLY A 911 -6.77 34.00 -2.94
CA GLY A 911 -5.86 35.15 -3.06
C GLY A 911 -6.43 36.28 -3.91
N ILE A 912 -6.99 35.95 -5.08
CA ILE A 912 -7.63 36.93 -6.00
C ILE A 912 -8.83 37.59 -5.32
N ILE A 913 -9.70 36.80 -4.68
CA ILE A 913 -10.90 37.35 -4.02
C ILE A 913 -10.50 38.25 -2.83
N THR A 914 -9.49 37.85 -2.07
CA THR A 914 -8.95 38.66 -0.97
C THR A 914 -8.37 39.97 -1.50
N TYR A 915 -7.67 39.94 -2.63
CA TYR A 915 -7.15 41.14 -3.30
C TYR A 915 -8.28 42.11 -3.74
N ILE A 916 -9.35 41.60 -4.34
CA ILE A 916 -10.52 42.42 -4.69
C ILE A 916 -11.15 43.03 -3.41
N SER A 917 -11.24 42.25 -2.33
CA SER A 917 -11.75 42.74 -1.04
C SER A 917 -10.92 43.91 -0.47
N VAL A 918 -9.60 43.87 -0.64
CA VAL A 918 -8.69 44.97 -0.27
C VAL A 918 -8.95 46.22 -1.11
N LEU A 919 -9.08 46.08 -2.43
CA LEU A 919 -9.32 47.20 -3.33
C LEU A 919 -10.63 47.92 -3.00
N GLU A 920 -11.71 47.17 -2.78
CA GLU A 920 -13.02 47.72 -2.40
C GLU A 920 -13.00 48.52 -1.08
N ARG A 921 -12.03 48.27 -0.20
CA ARG A 921 -11.92 48.90 1.13
C ARG A 921 -10.76 49.88 1.25
N THR A 922 -10.22 50.35 0.14
CA THR A 922 -9.07 51.28 0.14
C THR A 922 -9.36 52.53 0.99
N LYS A 923 -10.54 53.15 0.85
CA LYS A 923 -10.94 54.33 1.63
C LYS A 923 -11.04 54.05 3.14
N GLU A 924 -11.57 52.88 3.53
CA GLU A 924 -11.65 52.45 4.94
C GLU A 924 -10.26 52.26 5.56
N ILE A 925 -9.32 51.69 4.81
CA ILE A 925 -7.91 51.55 5.23
C ILE A 925 -7.29 52.94 5.45
N GLY A 926 -7.56 53.90 4.54
CA GLY A 926 -7.10 55.29 4.67
C GLY A 926 -7.58 55.95 5.96
N ILE A 927 -8.86 55.77 6.31
CA ILE A 927 -9.47 56.28 7.55
C ILE A 927 -8.81 55.66 8.79
N LEU A 928 -8.61 54.33 8.81
CA LEU A 928 -8.00 53.66 9.96
C LEU A 928 -6.53 54.09 10.14
N ARG A 929 -5.78 54.20 9.04
CA ARG A 929 -4.37 54.64 9.06
C ARG A 929 -4.24 56.09 9.55
N SER A 930 -5.18 56.97 9.20
CA SER A 930 -5.14 58.38 9.62
C SER A 930 -5.45 58.58 11.11
N ILE A 931 -6.29 57.72 11.69
CA ILE A 931 -6.57 57.68 13.13
C ILE A 931 -5.43 56.99 13.92
N GLY A 932 -4.41 56.46 13.23
CA GLY A 932 -3.20 55.92 13.85
C GLY A 932 -3.14 54.40 13.91
N ALA A 933 -3.89 53.67 13.08
CA ALA A 933 -3.69 52.24 12.92
C ALA A 933 -2.31 51.95 12.32
N SER A 934 -1.57 51.00 12.89
CA SER A 934 -0.29 50.58 12.34
C SER A 934 -0.48 49.71 11.09
N LYS A 935 0.58 49.59 10.27
CA LYS A 935 0.60 48.65 9.13
C LYS A 935 0.27 47.23 9.59
N ARG A 936 0.75 46.84 10.77
CA ARG A 936 0.49 45.54 11.38
C ARG A 936 -0.98 45.38 11.75
N ASP A 937 -1.61 46.40 12.33
CA ASP A 937 -3.05 46.35 12.67
C ASP A 937 -3.90 46.13 11.41
N ILE A 938 -3.63 46.87 10.33
CA ILE A 938 -4.33 46.69 9.04
C ILE A 938 -4.14 45.27 8.52
N SER A 939 -2.89 44.77 8.44
CA SER A 939 -2.63 43.41 7.97
C SER A 939 -3.31 42.35 8.84
N THR A 940 -3.41 42.57 10.15
CA THR A 940 -4.00 41.61 11.10
C THR A 940 -5.51 41.49 10.90
N VAL A 941 -6.20 42.57 10.57
CA VAL A 941 -7.64 42.55 10.27
C VAL A 941 -7.93 41.71 9.02
N PHE A 942 -7.16 41.89 7.95
CA PHE A 942 -7.33 41.11 6.71
C PHE A 942 -6.87 39.65 6.87
N ASN A 943 -5.77 39.39 7.59
CA ASN A 943 -5.36 38.02 7.90
C ASN A 943 -6.40 37.30 8.78
N ALA A 944 -7.07 38.02 9.69
CA ALA A 944 -8.19 37.47 10.44
C ALA A 944 -9.42 37.19 9.54
N GLU A 945 -9.65 38.01 8.51
CA GLU A 945 -10.68 37.75 7.48
C GLU A 945 -10.40 36.44 6.74
N THR A 946 -9.17 36.26 6.26
CA THR A 946 -8.79 35.03 5.56
C THR A 946 -8.85 33.79 6.45
N LEU A 947 -8.49 33.91 7.72
CA LEU A 947 -8.59 32.81 8.68
C LEU A 947 -10.05 32.38 8.93
N ILE A 948 -10.97 33.35 9.08
CA ILE A 948 -12.40 33.04 9.23
C ILE A 948 -12.93 32.38 7.96
N VAL A 949 -12.57 32.88 6.78
CA VAL A 949 -12.97 32.29 5.49
C VAL A 949 -12.45 30.85 5.36
N GLY A 950 -11.23 30.57 5.81
CA GLY A 950 -10.68 29.21 5.85
C GLY A 950 -11.43 28.29 6.81
N LEU A 951 -11.77 28.78 7.99
CA LEU A 951 -12.57 28.01 8.94
C LEU A 951 -13.95 27.67 8.36
N THR A 952 -14.64 28.66 7.77
CA THR A 952 -15.96 28.43 7.16
C THR A 952 -15.88 27.53 5.93
N ALA A 953 -14.86 27.70 5.08
CA ALA A 953 -14.63 26.82 3.92
C ALA A 953 -14.34 25.38 4.35
N GLY A 954 -13.50 25.18 5.38
CA GLY A 954 -13.21 23.86 5.93
C GLY A 954 -14.46 23.18 6.50
N VAL A 955 -15.22 23.88 7.34
CA VAL A 955 -16.47 23.33 7.93
C VAL A 955 -17.50 23.01 6.85
N ILE A 956 -17.69 23.89 5.86
CA ILE A 956 -18.58 23.64 4.72
C ILE A 956 -18.10 22.42 3.93
N GLY A 957 -16.79 22.33 3.67
CA GLY A 957 -16.20 21.22 2.93
C GLY A 957 -16.44 19.87 3.61
N ILE A 958 -16.14 19.77 4.91
CA ILE A 958 -16.40 18.56 5.69
C ILE A 958 -17.90 18.24 5.74
N GLY A 959 -18.75 19.23 5.99
CA GLY A 959 -20.21 19.03 6.02
C GLY A 959 -20.76 18.50 4.69
N LEU A 960 -20.29 19.05 3.56
CA LEU A 960 -20.66 18.58 2.23
C LEU A 960 -20.10 17.19 1.93
N THR A 961 -18.87 16.88 2.34
CA THR A 961 -18.32 15.53 2.18
C THR A 961 -19.14 14.49 2.95
N LEU A 962 -19.52 14.77 4.19
CA LEU A 962 -20.37 13.86 4.98
C LEU A 962 -21.73 13.65 4.30
N LEU A 963 -22.30 14.69 3.69
CA LEU A 963 -23.53 14.56 2.91
C LEU A 963 -23.33 13.76 1.62
N LEU A 964 -22.20 13.95 0.91
CA LEU A 964 -21.87 13.22 -0.31
C LEU A 964 -21.50 11.76 -0.05
N ASN A 965 -20.98 11.43 1.13
CA ASN A 965 -20.71 10.04 1.51
C ASN A 965 -21.99 9.18 1.48
N ILE A 966 -23.16 9.73 1.82
CA ILE A 966 -24.43 8.98 1.83
C ILE A 966 -24.76 8.36 0.46
N PRO A 967 -24.89 9.13 -0.63
CA PRO A 967 -25.13 8.56 -1.95
C PRO A 967 -23.92 7.75 -2.47
N VAL A 968 -22.68 8.13 -2.13
CA VAL A 968 -21.48 7.38 -2.55
C VAL A 968 -21.49 5.96 -1.98
N ILE A 969 -21.76 5.81 -0.67
CA ILE A 969 -21.88 4.49 -0.03
C ILE A 969 -22.99 3.68 -0.69
N MET A 970 -24.17 4.27 -0.89
CA MET A 970 -25.30 3.57 -1.50
C MET A 970 -25.01 3.07 -2.93
N ILE A 971 -24.28 3.86 -3.73
CA ILE A 971 -23.90 3.47 -5.09
C ILE A 971 -22.87 2.33 -5.06
N ILE A 972 -21.85 2.45 -4.21
CA ILE A 972 -20.79 1.43 -4.11
C ILE A 972 -21.36 0.12 -3.57
N GLU A 973 -22.18 0.17 -2.54
CA GLU A 973 -22.84 -1.00 -1.95
C GLU A 973 -23.68 -1.74 -3.00
N ARG A 974 -24.45 -1.04 -3.83
CA ARG A 974 -25.20 -1.68 -4.93
C ARG A 974 -24.35 -2.29 -6.05
N LEU A 975 -23.14 -1.79 -6.26
CA LEU A 975 -22.25 -2.24 -7.34
C LEU A 975 -21.30 -3.34 -6.90
N THR A 976 -21.00 -3.42 -5.60
CA THR A 976 -19.91 -4.26 -5.07
C THR A 976 -20.33 -5.15 -3.91
N ASP A 977 -21.53 -4.97 -3.35
CA ASP A 977 -22.04 -5.63 -2.12
C ASP A 977 -21.16 -5.40 -0.86
N ILE A 978 -20.24 -4.42 -0.90
CA ILE A 978 -19.39 -4.08 0.24
C ILE A 978 -20.01 -2.89 1.01
N PRO A 979 -20.39 -3.07 2.30
CA PRO A 979 -20.92 -1.98 3.11
C PRO A 979 -19.81 -1.03 3.59
N ASN A 980 -20.16 0.22 3.85
CA ASN A 980 -19.34 1.20 4.58
C ASN A 980 -17.95 1.56 3.98
N VAL A 981 -17.81 1.54 2.65
CA VAL A 981 -16.53 1.80 1.95
C VAL A 981 -16.06 3.27 2.02
N ALA A 982 -16.88 4.20 2.51
CA ALA A 982 -16.48 5.60 2.66
C ALA A 982 -16.76 6.12 4.07
N ILE A 983 -15.71 6.22 4.89
CA ILE A 983 -15.79 6.73 6.26
C ILE A 983 -14.74 7.81 6.45
N LEU A 984 -15.18 9.03 6.76
CA LEU A 984 -14.28 10.13 7.06
C LEU A 984 -13.84 10.06 8.53
N PRO A 985 -12.56 9.80 8.84
CA PRO A 985 -12.08 9.77 10.22
C PRO A 985 -12.17 11.16 10.86
N LEU A 986 -12.63 11.22 12.12
CA LEU A 986 -12.84 12.49 12.83
C LEU A 986 -11.57 13.35 12.91
N PHE A 987 -10.43 12.73 13.23
CA PHE A 987 -9.13 13.43 13.28
C PHE A 987 -8.69 13.91 11.89
N GLY A 988 -8.98 13.14 10.84
CA GLY A 988 -8.76 13.56 9.45
C GLY A 988 -9.58 14.79 9.09
N ALA A 989 -10.87 14.80 9.46
CA ALA A 989 -11.76 15.95 9.24
C ALA A 989 -11.27 17.22 9.95
N LEU A 990 -10.86 17.11 11.22
CA LEU A 990 -10.28 18.22 11.99
C LEU A 990 -8.96 18.71 11.38
N GLY A 991 -8.10 17.78 10.95
CA GLY A 991 -6.85 18.08 10.25
C GLY A 991 -7.08 18.86 8.96
N LEU A 992 -8.09 18.49 8.16
CA LEU A 992 -8.44 19.18 6.93
C LEU A 992 -8.98 20.60 7.15
N ILE A 993 -9.75 20.82 8.23
CA ILE A 993 -10.18 22.17 8.62
C ILE A 993 -8.96 23.03 8.98
N ALA A 994 -8.02 22.48 9.76
CA ALA A 994 -6.79 23.19 10.11
C ALA A 994 -5.93 23.52 8.87
N ILE A 995 -5.78 22.56 7.94
CA ILE A 995 -5.09 22.76 6.66
C ILE A 995 -5.77 23.87 5.85
N SER A 996 -7.11 23.87 5.78
CA SER A 996 -7.87 24.93 5.10
C SER A 996 -7.57 26.32 5.69
N MET A 997 -7.58 26.46 7.01
CA MET A 997 -7.24 27.72 7.69
C MET A 997 -5.81 28.18 7.42
N VAL A 998 -4.83 27.26 7.40
CA VAL A 998 -3.43 27.58 7.13
C VAL A 998 -3.27 28.06 5.69
N LEU A 999 -3.79 27.32 4.71
CA LEU A 999 -3.64 27.63 3.28
C LEU A 999 -4.33 28.94 2.91
N THR A 1000 -5.54 29.19 3.42
CA THR A 1000 -6.25 30.45 3.20
C THR A 1000 -5.52 31.63 3.80
N THR A 1001 -4.97 31.46 5.01
CA THR A 1001 -4.17 32.52 5.65
C THR A 1001 -2.91 32.80 4.84
N LEU A 1002 -2.19 31.76 4.38
CA LEU A 1002 -1.00 31.91 3.52
C LEU A 1002 -1.31 32.63 2.21
N ALA A 1003 -2.40 32.25 1.53
CA ALA A 1003 -2.87 32.92 0.32
C ALA A 1003 -3.26 34.39 0.57
N GLY A 1004 -3.75 34.69 1.77
CA GLY A 1004 -4.14 36.02 2.22
C GLY A 1004 -2.97 36.95 2.60
N LEU A 1005 -1.77 36.43 2.86
CA LEU A 1005 -0.64 37.23 3.35
C LEU A 1005 -0.22 38.33 2.35
N ILE A 1006 -0.17 37.99 1.05
CA ILE A 1006 0.26 38.94 0.01
C ILE A 1006 -0.74 40.11 -0.13
N PRO A 1007 -2.05 39.86 -0.37
CA PRO A 1007 -3.04 40.94 -0.41
C PRO A 1007 -3.09 41.78 0.87
N SER A 1008 -2.99 41.13 2.04
CA SER A 1008 -3.00 41.83 3.34
C SER A 1008 -1.79 42.73 3.53
N GLY A 1009 -0.61 42.30 3.05
CA GLY A 1009 0.59 43.13 3.02
C GLY A 1009 0.46 44.33 2.08
N MET A 1010 -0.14 44.14 0.90
CA MET A 1010 -0.45 45.24 -0.02
C MET A 1010 -1.43 46.25 0.59
N ALA A 1011 -2.46 45.77 1.29
CA ALA A 1011 -3.43 46.60 2.00
C ALA A 1011 -2.74 47.50 3.05
N ALA A 1012 -1.85 46.91 3.86
CA ALA A 1012 -1.15 47.61 4.91
C ALA A 1012 -0.20 48.72 4.41
N ASN A 1013 0.33 48.57 3.20
CA ASN A 1013 1.26 49.52 2.60
C ASN A 1013 0.58 50.62 1.77
N LYS A 1014 -0.76 50.68 1.71
CA LYS A 1014 -1.47 51.78 1.06
C LYS A 1014 -1.19 53.11 1.76
N ASP A 1015 -0.89 54.13 0.96
CA ASP A 1015 -0.72 55.50 1.43
C ASP A 1015 -2.07 56.06 1.90
N PRO A 1016 -2.19 56.56 3.16
CA PRO A 1016 -3.45 57.07 3.69
C PRO A 1016 -3.96 58.31 2.94
N VAL A 1017 -3.09 59.20 2.46
CA VAL A 1017 -3.48 60.40 1.72
C VAL A 1017 -4.05 60.02 0.36
N VAL A 1018 -3.41 59.09 -0.35
CA VAL A 1018 -3.91 58.58 -1.64
C VAL A 1018 -5.22 57.82 -1.45
N ALA A 1019 -5.31 56.98 -0.41
CA ALA A 1019 -6.50 56.19 -0.11
C ALA A 1019 -7.72 57.04 0.30
N LEU A 1020 -7.50 58.20 0.93
CA LEU A 1020 -8.58 59.14 1.27
C LEU A 1020 -9.02 60.01 0.07
N ARG A 1021 -8.16 60.14 -0.95
CA ARG A 1021 -8.45 60.89 -2.19
C ARG A 1021 -9.03 60.02 -3.31
N SER A 1022 -8.87 58.70 -3.23
CA SER A 1022 -9.42 57.78 -4.23
C SER A 1022 -10.94 57.69 -4.10
N GLU A 1023 -11.64 58.23 -5.10
CA GLU A 1023 -12.99 57.83 -5.53
C GLU A 1023 -12.92 57.29 -6.95
#